data_AF-A0A9E1SCB6-F1
#
_entry.id   AF-A0A9E1SCB6-F1
#
_cell.length_a   1.000
_cell.length_b   1.000
_cell.length_c   1.000
_cell.angle_alpha   90.00
_cell.angle_beta   90.00
_cell.angle_gamma   90.00
#
_symmetry.space_group_name_H-M   'P 1'
#
loop_
_entity.id
_entity.type
_entity.pdbx_description
1 polymer ?
#
loop_
_entity_poly.entity_id
_entity_poly.type
_entity_poly.pdbx_seq_one_letter_code
_entity_poly.pdbx_strand_id
1 'polypeptide(L)'
;MNKLFTTLSIILLSNILISQTIADARNEAIGQTVTITGVATNGSELGNIRYIQDGTAALPAYGNNLSSVQRGDSISATGVLFEFSGLLELSPTTGFTSFGQGTLPQPLIIPITSATEALEAQLVRIDNVTFVQSGVFASGSSTVQITDGANTLDVRINGSTDIDGTAVPSGPVSIVALLGQFNANYQLIPRDLNDIFPYVAPAREINVKIGGMDVLNNETFMIGNSASTSLTVENTGSQTLTISSVSFSGANAGDFSTNLAPTTIGPLSSQNFNLDFAASTTGSVSAILAIGNDDDDENPYTINIDAVGTDNVATEPSSNPSSLSFPNVKPYTLSGEYLDGTNAEKYIVLWKNGSPITESPSDATTYRRGDYIADAKVAYVGSGTSFTPRGIIANQNYYFKVFAFNGSNGFENYLQNNPAEGQITSLGSQVGNYYDGISTSNSDLVSELTALINPHNYITYFLYKTTLMSQFEVKDTINGQSYVTCCYSGENKVFNDPFDWSDNDFSREHTYAHSWMPTFPCNNPEEEEYSDQHNLYPANLPNANSPRSNLPLADITGNTVFNYLEGSVGYNDAGQLVYEPRASHKGNAARAIMYMATCYNGTGGLNWGIPSNQSQETLRTWHFNDVPDNYEIARHEYIYNLQGNRNPFIDSIDFACFIDFYQMTYNTDLCGNIGLLEQMKSNFSVFPIPAKNEIYAQINGLNIKSYRLINSSGQILINESSLDSPVVMIDSSALSSGTYILMVITDKGTLEKKVIIE
;
A
#
# COMPACT_ATOMS: atom_id res chain seq x y z
N MET A 1 20.06 -60.86 -6.19
CA MET A 1 19.17 -59.96 -5.43
C MET A 1 19.93 -58.66 -5.23
N ASN A 2 19.82 -57.74 -6.20
CA ASN A 2 20.51 -56.45 -6.17
C ASN A 2 19.58 -55.41 -5.57
N LYS A 3 20.00 -54.78 -4.46
CA LYS A 3 19.29 -53.67 -3.82
C LYS A 3 19.46 -52.43 -4.68
N LEU A 4 18.35 -51.92 -5.23
CA LEU A 4 18.28 -50.64 -5.91
C LEU A 4 18.19 -49.55 -4.84
N PHE A 5 19.22 -48.73 -4.70
CA PHE A 5 19.16 -47.48 -3.94
C PHE A 5 18.60 -46.41 -4.88
N THR A 6 17.36 -45.99 -4.66
CA THR A 6 16.79 -44.78 -5.26
C THR A 6 17.26 -43.57 -4.45
N THR A 7 18.26 -42.85 -4.97
CA THR A 7 18.59 -41.49 -4.55
C THR A 7 17.47 -40.55 -4.96
N LEU A 8 16.78 -39.97 -3.98
CA LEU A 8 15.81 -38.90 -4.14
C LEU A 8 16.58 -37.59 -4.38
N SER A 9 16.65 -37.15 -5.64
CA SER A 9 17.16 -35.82 -5.98
C SER A 9 16.12 -34.78 -5.56
N ILE A 10 16.39 -34.08 -4.46
CA ILE A 10 15.67 -32.85 -4.09
C ILE A 10 16.07 -31.79 -5.13
N ILE A 11 15.18 -31.52 -6.08
CA ILE A 11 15.29 -30.34 -6.94
C ILE A 11 14.88 -29.15 -6.07
N LEU A 12 15.87 -28.43 -5.53
CA LEU A 12 15.65 -27.06 -5.09
C LEU A 12 15.30 -26.24 -6.34
N LEU A 13 14.01 -25.99 -6.54
CA LEU A 13 13.55 -24.85 -7.34
C LEU A 13 13.97 -23.59 -6.57
N SER A 14 15.10 -23.01 -6.96
CA SER A 14 15.41 -21.63 -6.60
C SER A 14 14.36 -20.77 -7.30
N ASN A 15 13.45 -20.17 -6.53
CA ASN A 15 12.63 -19.06 -7.02
C ASN A 15 13.60 -17.94 -7.41
N ILE A 16 13.88 -17.83 -8.71
CA ILE A 16 14.56 -16.66 -9.25
C ILE A 16 13.47 -15.59 -9.29
N LEU A 17 13.43 -14.73 -8.28
CA LEU A 17 12.70 -13.47 -8.37
C LEU A 17 13.34 -12.68 -9.52
N ILE A 18 12.60 -12.52 -10.62
CA ILE A 18 13.04 -11.69 -11.74
C ILE A 18 12.90 -10.24 -11.25
N SER A 19 13.96 -9.44 -11.43
CA SER A 19 13.94 -8.03 -11.06
C SER A 19 12.99 -7.27 -11.99
N GLN A 20 12.02 -6.55 -11.40
CA GLN A 20 11.11 -5.67 -12.13
C GLN A 20 11.79 -4.32 -12.41
N THR A 21 11.25 -3.54 -13.36
CA THR A 21 11.75 -2.16 -13.57
C THR A 21 11.50 -1.32 -12.32
N ILE A 22 12.28 -0.27 -12.11
CA ILE A 22 12.06 0.62 -10.96
C ILE A 22 10.71 1.33 -11.08
N ALA A 23 10.30 1.72 -12.28
CA ALA A 23 8.97 2.30 -12.50
C ALA A 23 7.84 1.35 -12.06
N ASP A 24 7.99 0.04 -12.29
CA ASP A 24 7.02 -0.96 -11.82
C ASP A 24 7.01 -1.10 -10.31
N ALA A 25 8.20 -1.16 -9.70
CA ALA A 25 8.33 -1.28 -8.25
C ALA A 25 7.64 -0.11 -7.53
N ARG A 26 7.70 1.10 -8.10
CA ARG A 26 7.02 2.28 -7.55
C ARG A 26 5.49 2.18 -7.57
N ASN A 27 4.91 1.34 -8.43
CA ASN A 27 3.46 1.14 -8.53
C ASN A 27 2.93 0.02 -7.64
N GLU A 28 3.81 -0.73 -6.98
CA GLU A 28 3.39 -1.74 -6.00
C GLU A 28 2.82 -1.07 -4.75
N ALA A 29 2.01 -1.82 -3.99
CA ALA A 29 1.48 -1.28 -2.75
C ALA A 29 2.59 -1.08 -1.70
N ILE A 30 2.52 0.01 -0.94
CA ILE A 30 3.31 0.18 0.28
C ILE A 30 3.16 -1.07 1.15
N GLY A 31 4.27 -1.63 1.62
CA GLY A 31 4.34 -2.92 2.30
C GLY A 31 4.85 -4.09 1.47
N GLN A 32 4.82 -3.97 0.15
CA GLN A 32 5.27 -5.05 -0.72
C GLN A 32 6.78 -5.20 -0.70
N THR A 33 7.25 -6.43 -0.64
CA THR A 33 8.67 -6.70 -0.87
C THR A 33 8.92 -6.74 -2.36
N VAL A 34 9.69 -5.77 -2.86
CA VAL A 34 10.06 -5.67 -4.27
C VAL A 34 11.57 -5.87 -4.43
N THR A 35 11.99 -6.29 -5.62
CA THR A 35 13.41 -6.35 -5.99
C THR A 35 13.62 -5.47 -7.20
N ILE A 36 14.51 -4.48 -7.07
CA ILE A 36 14.88 -3.54 -8.13
C ILE A 36 16.33 -3.74 -8.54
N THR A 37 16.68 -3.39 -9.78
CA THR A 37 18.06 -3.35 -10.25
C THR A 37 18.35 -2.01 -10.91
N GLY A 38 19.43 -1.36 -10.51
CA GLY A 38 19.86 -0.09 -11.10
C GLY A 38 21.26 0.30 -10.67
N VAL A 39 21.63 1.56 -10.90
CA VAL A 39 22.93 2.14 -10.52
C VAL A 39 22.73 3.10 -9.36
N ALA A 40 23.56 2.99 -8.32
CA ALA A 40 23.55 3.89 -7.18
C ALA A 40 24.04 5.29 -7.58
N THR A 41 23.20 6.31 -7.47
CA THR A 41 23.53 7.70 -7.86
C THR A 41 24.14 8.53 -6.73
N ASN A 42 24.22 7.96 -5.51
CA ASN A 42 24.94 8.49 -4.34
C ASN A 42 25.71 7.38 -3.59
N GLY A 43 26.59 7.79 -2.70
CA GLY A 43 27.32 6.95 -1.76
C GLY A 43 27.03 7.27 -0.29
N SER A 44 28.02 7.02 0.57
CA SER A 44 27.91 7.20 2.02
C SER A 44 27.76 8.66 2.48
N GLU A 45 27.98 9.64 1.61
CA GLU A 45 27.82 11.06 1.90
C GLU A 45 26.41 11.45 2.35
N LEU A 46 25.38 10.65 1.98
CA LEU A 46 24.00 10.82 2.44
C LEU A 46 23.60 9.81 3.54
N GLY A 47 24.56 9.10 4.13
CA GLY A 47 24.33 8.11 5.18
C GLY A 47 23.95 6.73 4.64
N ASN A 48 22.88 6.14 5.20
CA ASN A 48 22.48 4.75 4.96
C ASN A 48 21.50 4.54 3.79
N ILE A 49 21.21 5.60 3.04
CA ILE A 49 20.31 5.55 1.88
C ILE A 49 21.12 5.47 0.58
N ARG A 50 20.63 4.69 -0.39
CA ARG A 50 21.16 4.61 -1.75
C ARG A 50 20.02 4.83 -2.74
N TYR A 51 20.10 5.90 -3.51
CA TYR A 51 19.22 6.19 -4.63
C TYR A 51 19.65 5.30 -5.79
N ILE A 52 18.81 4.32 -6.14
CA ILE A 52 19.07 3.37 -7.21
C ILE A 52 18.24 3.81 -8.40
N GLN A 53 18.88 3.99 -9.56
CA GLN A 53 18.23 4.47 -10.77
C GLN A 53 18.51 3.54 -11.95
N ASP A 54 17.47 3.22 -12.72
CA ASP A 54 17.55 2.48 -13.98
C ASP A 54 17.11 3.38 -15.14
N GLY A 55 16.88 2.81 -16.32
CA GLY A 55 16.42 3.58 -17.49
C GLY A 55 14.95 4.01 -17.43
N THR A 56 14.22 3.67 -16.36
CA THR A 56 12.77 3.88 -16.23
C THR A 56 12.40 4.82 -15.09
N ALA A 57 13.06 4.73 -13.94
CA ALA A 57 12.82 5.57 -12.76
C ALA A 57 13.96 5.41 -11.73
N ALA A 58 13.78 6.04 -10.56
CA ALA A 58 14.62 5.81 -9.40
C ALA A 58 13.79 5.45 -8.15
N LEU A 59 14.37 4.63 -7.28
CA LEU A 59 13.80 4.24 -6.00
C LEU A 59 14.93 4.13 -4.97
N PRO A 60 14.90 4.90 -3.88
CA PRO A 60 15.89 4.82 -2.81
C PRO A 60 15.75 3.51 -2.03
N ALA A 61 16.88 2.98 -1.59
CA ALA A 61 16.96 1.84 -0.69
C ALA A 61 17.63 2.28 0.62
N TYR A 62 16.94 2.10 1.74
CA TYR A 62 17.41 2.47 3.07
C TYR A 62 17.83 1.22 3.88
N GLY A 63 19.07 1.21 4.38
CA GLY A 63 19.53 0.14 5.26
C GLY A 63 21.02 0.16 5.59
N ASN A 64 21.37 -0.23 6.82
CA ASN A 64 22.77 -0.34 7.27
C ASN A 64 23.60 -1.34 6.45
N ASN A 65 22.94 -2.33 5.85
CA ASN A 65 23.55 -3.33 4.97
C ASN A 65 24.11 -2.72 3.67
N LEU A 66 23.64 -1.54 3.26
CA LEU A 66 24.09 -0.87 2.03
C LEU A 66 25.36 -0.03 2.21
N SER A 67 25.97 -0.02 3.40
CA SER A 67 27.15 0.80 3.71
C SER A 67 28.35 0.57 2.77
N SER A 68 28.45 -0.61 2.16
CA SER A 68 29.52 -0.93 1.19
C SER A 68 29.25 -0.43 -0.23
N VAL A 69 27.99 -0.13 -0.59
CA VAL A 69 27.61 0.35 -1.92
C VAL A 69 28.12 1.78 -2.12
N GLN A 70 28.83 2.01 -3.23
CA GLN A 70 29.36 3.30 -3.63
C GLN A 70 28.58 3.90 -4.80
N ARG A 71 28.72 5.21 -4.99
CA ARG A 71 28.21 5.89 -6.19
C ARG A 71 28.79 5.22 -7.45
N GLY A 72 27.92 4.90 -8.41
CA GLY A 72 28.26 4.20 -9.65
C GLY A 72 28.17 2.67 -9.58
N ASP A 73 28.00 2.06 -8.40
CA ASP A 73 27.79 0.62 -8.33
C ASP A 73 26.42 0.24 -8.91
N SER A 74 26.42 -0.76 -9.78
CA SER A 74 25.20 -1.45 -10.21
C SER A 74 24.84 -2.52 -9.18
N ILE A 75 23.63 -2.43 -8.64
CA ILE A 75 23.14 -3.35 -7.62
C ILE A 75 21.72 -3.80 -7.93
N SER A 76 21.39 -5.01 -7.47
CA SER A 76 20.01 -5.44 -7.26
C SER A 76 19.71 -5.39 -5.77
N ALA A 77 18.66 -4.67 -5.36
CA ALA A 77 18.26 -4.49 -3.97
C ALA A 77 16.85 -5.01 -3.75
N THR A 78 16.64 -5.72 -2.65
CA THR A 78 15.35 -6.26 -2.22
C THR A 78 14.96 -5.61 -0.90
N GLY A 79 13.72 -5.16 -0.78
CA GLY A 79 13.22 -4.54 0.44
C GLY A 79 11.72 -4.27 0.38
N VAL A 80 11.18 -3.84 1.52
CA VAL A 80 9.77 -3.49 1.65
C VAL A 80 9.55 -2.07 1.13
N LEU A 81 8.66 -1.89 0.16
CA LEU A 81 8.25 -0.59 -0.33
C LEU A 81 7.57 0.19 0.80
N PHE A 82 8.00 1.41 1.04
CA PHE A 82 7.69 2.16 2.24
C PHE A 82 7.68 3.66 1.93
N GLU A 83 6.82 4.42 2.59
CA GLU A 83 6.85 5.89 2.51
C GLU A 83 7.39 6.47 3.80
N PHE A 84 8.57 7.08 3.71
CA PHE A 84 9.20 7.75 4.84
C PHE A 84 9.16 9.26 4.65
N SER A 85 8.32 9.94 5.42
CA SER A 85 8.14 11.39 5.35
C SER A 85 7.87 11.86 3.92
N GLY A 86 7.01 11.16 3.17
CA GLY A 86 6.67 11.50 1.78
C GLY A 86 7.63 10.98 0.71
N LEU A 87 8.79 10.42 1.07
CA LEU A 87 9.69 9.75 0.12
C LEU A 87 9.31 8.28 -0.04
N LEU A 88 9.05 7.82 -1.25
CA LEU A 88 8.90 6.38 -1.54
C LEU A 88 10.28 5.70 -1.53
N GLU A 89 10.47 4.65 -0.74
CA GLU A 89 11.76 3.95 -0.57
C GLU A 89 11.62 2.44 -0.24
N LEU A 90 12.70 1.67 -0.35
CA LEU A 90 12.82 0.33 0.21
C LEU A 90 13.31 0.39 1.65
N SER A 91 12.43 0.11 2.61
CA SER A 91 12.70 0.26 4.04
C SER A 91 11.92 -0.76 4.89
N PRO A 92 12.59 -1.73 5.55
CA PRO A 92 14.03 -2.00 5.45
C PRO A 92 14.41 -2.65 4.10
N THR A 93 15.61 -2.34 3.63
CA THR A 93 16.26 -3.14 2.58
C THR A 93 16.75 -4.46 3.18
N THR A 94 16.14 -5.59 2.80
CA THR A 94 16.41 -6.92 3.37
C THR A 94 17.64 -7.59 2.75
N GLY A 95 18.05 -7.19 1.53
CA GLY A 95 19.25 -7.72 0.89
C GLY A 95 19.65 -6.94 -0.36
N PHE A 96 20.90 -7.13 -0.81
CA PHE A 96 21.33 -6.64 -2.11
C PHE A 96 22.43 -7.54 -2.70
N THR A 97 22.59 -7.50 -4.01
CA THR A 97 23.68 -8.10 -4.78
C THR A 97 24.36 -7.01 -5.60
N SER A 98 25.69 -6.92 -5.56
CA SER A 98 26.46 -6.00 -6.42
C SER A 98 26.94 -6.69 -7.69
N PHE A 99 26.85 -5.98 -8.81
CA PHE A 99 27.36 -6.38 -10.11
C PHE A 99 28.64 -5.62 -10.50
N GLY A 100 29.21 -4.85 -9.57
CA GLY A 100 30.35 -3.95 -9.82
C GLY A 100 29.90 -2.60 -10.36
N GLN A 101 30.78 -1.93 -11.11
CA GLN A 101 30.52 -0.59 -11.64
C GLN A 101 29.56 -0.63 -12.83
N GLY A 102 28.48 0.15 -12.75
CA GLY A 102 27.57 0.41 -13.86
C GLY A 102 27.89 1.71 -14.59
N THR A 103 27.08 2.04 -15.59
CA THR A 103 27.10 3.36 -16.23
C THR A 103 26.34 4.35 -15.34
N LEU A 104 27.04 5.35 -14.79
CA LEU A 104 26.39 6.37 -13.99
C LEU A 104 25.34 7.12 -14.84
N PRO A 105 24.08 7.21 -14.39
CA PRO A 105 23.06 8.02 -15.06
C PRO A 105 23.55 9.47 -15.23
N GLN A 106 23.35 10.03 -16.41
CA GLN A 106 23.55 11.46 -16.60
C GLN A 106 22.41 12.20 -15.89
N PRO A 107 22.69 13.34 -15.21
CA PRO A 107 21.64 14.13 -14.60
C PRO A 107 20.64 14.61 -15.65
N LEU A 108 19.34 14.42 -15.39
CA LEU A 108 18.29 14.97 -16.24
C LEU A 108 18.17 16.48 -16.00
N ILE A 109 18.39 17.30 -17.03
CA ILE A 109 18.26 18.75 -16.93
C ILE A 109 16.76 19.10 -16.92
N ILE A 110 16.29 19.76 -15.86
CA ILE A 110 14.87 20.09 -15.68
C ILE A 110 14.65 21.52 -15.18
N PRO A 111 13.51 22.16 -15.50
CA PRO A 111 13.08 23.38 -14.81
C PRO A 111 12.52 23.05 -13.42
N ILE A 112 12.44 24.06 -12.53
CA ILE A 112 11.84 23.92 -11.19
C ILE A 112 10.43 23.32 -11.25
N THR A 113 9.63 23.69 -12.24
CA THR A 113 8.24 23.23 -12.40
C THR A 113 8.09 21.73 -12.69
N SER A 114 9.17 21.06 -13.10
CA SER A 114 9.16 19.62 -13.38
C SER A 114 9.59 18.77 -12.17
N ALA A 115 10.01 19.40 -11.07
CA ALA A 115 10.34 18.73 -9.81
C ALA A 115 9.05 18.19 -9.13
N THR A 116 8.63 17.00 -9.55
CA THR A 116 7.35 16.37 -9.19
C THR A 116 7.54 14.88 -8.89
N GLU A 117 6.48 14.20 -8.47
CA GLU A 117 6.45 12.75 -8.17
C GLU A 117 7.04 11.88 -9.30
N ALA A 118 6.81 12.27 -10.55
CA ALA A 118 7.26 11.52 -11.71
C ALA A 118 8.79 11.39 -11.77
N LEU A 119 9.52 12.36 -11.21
CA LEU A 119 10.98 12.40 -11.20
C LEU A 119 11.55 12.14 -9.80
N GLU A 120 10.72 11.77 -8.82
CA GLU A 120 11.17 11.49 -7.47
C GLU A 120 12.29 10.42 -7.48
N ALA A 121 13.28 10.64 -6.64
CA ALA A 121 14.54 9.92 -6.49
C ALA A 121 15.53 10.00 -7.67
N GLN A 122 15.14 10.59 -8.80
CA GLN A 122 16.04 10.63 -9.96
C GLN A 122 17.16 11.67 -9.78
N LEU A 123 18.30 11.40 -10.42
CA LEU A 123 19.39 12.36 -10.53
C LEU A 123 19.04 13.44 -11.56
N VAL A 124 18.93 14.69 -11.10
CA VAL A 124 18.52 15.84 -11.90
C VAL A 124 19.56 16.95 -11.85
N ARG A 125 19.49 17.88 -12.80
CA ARG A 125 20.23 19.15 -12.81
C ARG A 125 19.26 20.31 -13.04
N ILE A 126 19.35 21.35 -12.23
CA ILE A 126 18.61 22.61 -12.45
C ILE A 126 19.62 23.74 -12.65
N ASP A 127 19.45 24.47 -13.74
CA ASP A 127 20.34 25.53 -14.18
C ASP A 127 19.75 26.93 -13.95
N ASN A 128 20.65 27.92 -13.92
CA ASN A 128 20.30 29.34 -13.82
C ASN A 128 19.42 29.71 -12.61
N VAL A 129 19.69 29.11 -11.46
CA VAL A 129 18.96 29.39 -10.22
C VAL A 129 19.84 30.15 -9.25
N THR A 130 19.24 30.95 -8.39
CA THR A 130 19.96 31.64 -7.29
C THR A 130 19.42 31.19 -5.96
N PHE A 131 20.30 31.04 -4.96
CA PHE A 131 19.86 30.80 -3.59
C PHE A 131 19.13 32.04 -3.06
N VAL A 132 17.97 31.83 -2.42
CA VAL A 132 17.19 32.88 -1.76
C VAL A 132 17.94 33.37 -0.51
N GLN A 133 18.63 32.47 0.17
CA GLN A 133 19.46 32.75 1.34
C GLN A 133 20.85 33.28 0.94
N SER A 134 21.51 33.97 1.87
CA SER A 134 22.87 34.48 1.69
C SER A 134 23.72 34.20 2.93
N GLY A 135 25.03 34.36 2.82
CA GLY A 135 25.97 34.11 3.92
C GLY A 135 26.61 32.73 3.83
N VAL A 136 26.36 31.88 4.82
CA VAL A 136 26.97 30.55 4.96
C VAL A 136 25.86 29.53 5.18
N PHE A 137 25.94 28.36 4.55
CA PHE A 137 25.03 27.26 4.87
C PHE A 137 25.16 26.91 6.35
N ALA A 138 24.04 26.72 7.05
CA ALA A 138 24.07 26.41 8.47
C ALA A 138 24.84 25.09 8.71
N SER A 139 25.61 25.01 9.79
CA SER A 139 26.27 23.75 10.16
C SER A 139 25.24 22.71 10.60
N GLY A 140 25.45 21.46 10.19
CA GLY A 140 24.45 20.40 10.28
C GLY A 140 23.42 20.48 9.15
N SER A 141 22.47 19.54 9.16
CA SER A 141 21.50 19.45 8.07
C SER A 141 20.47 20.59 8.14
N SER A 142 20.32 21.33 7.04
CA SER A 142 19.44 22.50 6.92
C SER A 142 18.68 22.49 5.59
N THR A 143 17.62 23.29 5.49
CA THR A 143 16.85 23.46 4.25
C THR A 143 16.94 24.93 3.84
N VAL A 144 17.34 25.16 2.60
CA VAL A 144 17.41 26.47 1.94
C VAL A 144 16.54 26.43 0.68
N GLN A 145 16.42 27.54 -0.03
CA GLN A 145 15.60 27.62 -1.24
C GLN A 145 16.38 28.21 -2.39
N ILE A 146 16.06 27.75 -3.59
CA ILE A 146 16.51 28.33 -4.86
C ILE A 146 15.33 28.95 -5.60
N THR A 147 15.61 29.92 -6.46
CA THR A 147 14.62 30.55 -7.34
C THR A 147 15.16 30.78 -8.75
N ASP A 148 14.29 30.62 -9.74
CA ASP A 148 14.48 31.03 -11.14
C ASP A 148 13.91 32.45 -11.40
N GLY A 149 13.41 33.13 -10.36
CA GLY A 149 12.73 34.43 -10.41
C GLY A 149 11.21 34.36 -10.47
N ALA A 150 10.62 33.20 -10.80
CA ALA A 150 9.18 32.97 -10.85
C ALA A 150 8.71 31.89 -9.86
N ASN A 151 9.50 30.84 -9.70
CA ASN A 151 9.25 29.68 -8.87
C ASN A 151 10.33 29.53 -7.79
N THR A 152 10.04 28.71 -6.79
CA THR A 152 10.99 28.35 -5.73
C THR A 152 11.00 26.84 -5.51
N LEU A 153 12.16 26.28 -5.18
CA LEU A 153 12.32 24.88 -4.80
C LEU A 153 13.21 24.76 -3.56
N ASP A 154 12.86 23.83 -2.68
CA ASP A 154 13.66 23.54 -1.49
C ASP A 154 14.95 22.81 -1.88
N VAL A 155 16.05 23.10 -1.18
CA VAL A 155 17.32 22.39 -1.28
C VAL A 155 17.72 21.92 0.11
N ARG A 156 17.86 20.62 0.27
CA ARG A 156 18.29 19.98 1.52
C ARG A 156 19.80 19.89 1.56
N ILE A 157 20.41 20.75 2.37
CA ILE A 157 21.83 20.66 2.71
C ILE A 157 21.97 19.64 3.83
N ASN A 158 22.66 18.53 3.59
CA ASN A 158 22.84 17.50 4.60
C ASN A 158 24.17 17.70 5.34
N GLY A 159 24.16 17.71 6.67
CA GLY A 159 25.34 17.92 7.51
C GLY A 159 26.37 16.80 7.48
N SER A 160 26.11 15.72 6.75
CA SER A 160 27.09 14.66 6.44
C SER A 160 27.88 14.91 5.15
N THR A 161 27.52 15.94 4.39
CA THR A 161 28.21 16.36 3.15
C THR A 161 29.28 17.40 3.46
N ASP A 162 30.08 17.78 2.47
CA ASP A 162 31.07 18.86 2.57
C ASP A 162 30.50 20.26 2.24
N ILE A 163 29.16 20.40 2.22
CA ILE A 163 28.45 21.64 1.87
C ILE A 163 28.09 22.49 3.10
N ASP A 164 27.82 21.86 4.25
CA ASP A 164 27.45 22.61 5.44
C ASP A 164 28.61 23.50 5.91
N GLY A 165 28.29 24.71 6.39
CA GLY A 165 29.33 25.66 6.78
C GLY A 165 30.14 26.29 5.63
N THR A 166 29.86 25.97 4.36
CA THR A 166 30.45 26.69 3.21
C THR A 166 29.64 27.95 2.87
N ALA A 167 30.26 28.89 2.15
CA ALA A 167 29.56 30.09 1.70
C ALA A 167 28.41 29.73 0.75
N VAL A 168 27.26 30.39 0.91
CA VAL A 168 26.16 30.32 -0.05
C VAL A 168 26.57 31.08 -1.32
N PRO A 169 26.50 30.46 -2.52
CA PRO A 169 26.79 31.15 -3.77
C PRO A 169 25.94 32.42 -3.95
N SER A 170 26.60 33.52 -4.33
CA SER A 170 25.96 34.84 -4.46
C SER A 170 25.43 35.17 -5.87
N GLY A 171 25.67 34.29 -6.84
CA GLY A 171 25.22 34.43 -8.22
C GLY A 171 24.50 33.18 -8.73
N PRO A 172 24.05 33.18 -10.00
CA PRO A 172 23.39 32.02 -10.60
C PRO A 172 24.28 30.78 -10.55
N VAL A 173 23.69 29.65 -10.19
CA VAL A 173 24.34 28.34 -10.11
C VAL A 173 23.57 27.30 -10.90
N SER A 174 24.29 26.24 -11.22
CA SER A 174 23.76 24.95 -11.63
C SER A 174 23.86 24.01 -10.44
N ILE A 175 22.81 23.23 -10.19
CA ILE A 175 22.77 22.27 -9.09
C ILE A 175 22.44 20.90 -9.65
N VAL A 176 23.36 19.94 -9.49
CA VAL A 176 23.10 18.51 -9.71
C VAL A 176 22.65 17.90 -8.39
N ALA A 177 21.53 17.19 -8.35
CA ALA A 177 21.00 16.68 -7.10
C ALA A 177 20.08 15.49 -7.30
N LEU A 178 19.82 14.76 -6.23
CA LEU A 178 18.72 13.79 -6.18
C LEU A 178 17.43 14.56 -5.90
N LEU A 179 16.38 14.33 -6.68
CA LEU A 179 15.08 14.91 -6.38
C LEU A 179 14.41 14.09 -5.28
N GLY A 180 14.36 14.58 -4.06
CA GLY A 180 13.66 13.93 -2.95
C GLY A 180 12.33 14.58 -2.61
N GLN A 181 11.61 13.99 -1.67
CA GLN A 181 10.42 14.57 -1.07
C GLN A 181 10.55 14.60 0.46
N PHE A 182 9.98 15.62 1.08
CA PHE A 182 9.80 15.68 2.53
C PHE A 182 8.43 16.26 2.87
N ASN A 183 7.62 15.44 3.53
CA ASN A 183 6.18 15.63 3.68
C ASN A 183 5.53 15.85 2.31
N ALA A 184 4.94 17.03 2.07
CA ALA A 184 4.28 17.37 0.81
C ALA A 184 5.18 18.13 -0.18
N ASN A 185 6.43 18.47 0.18
CA ASN A 185 7.29 19.32 -0.64
C ASN A 185 8.41 18.51 -1.30
N TYR A 186 8.61 18.73 -2.60
CA TYR A 186 9.79 18.26 -3.32
C TYR A 186 11.02 19.13 -2.99
N GLN A 187 12.19 18.51 -2.96
CA GLN A 187 13.45 19.15 -2.62
C GLN A 187 14.62 18.55 -3.39
N LEU A 188 15.62 19.37 -3.71
CA LEU A 188 16.90 18.89 -4.21
C LEU A 188 17.80 18.44 -3.05
N ILE A 189 18.47 17.31 -3.21
CA ILE A 189 19.46 16.80 -2.26
C ILE A 189 20.81 16.69 -3.00
N PRO A 190 21.65 17.74 -2.98
CA PRO A 190 23.01 17.67 -3.52
C PRO A 190 23.86 16.68 -2.72
N ARG A 191 24.78 16.00 -3.39
CA ARG A 191 25.60 14.94 -2.77
C ARG A 191 26.88 15.50 -2.16
N ASP A 192 27.49 16.48 -2.82
CA ASP A 192 28.73 17.12 -2.39
C ASP A 192 28.87 18.53 -2.97
N LEU A 193 29.89 19.28 -2.58
CA LEU A 193 30.08 20.67 -3.02
C LEU A 193 30.29 20.80 -4.54
N ASN A 194 30.76 19.76 -5.24
CA ASN A 194 30.93 19.81 -6.70
C ASN A 194 29.60 19.73 -7.45
N ASP A 195 28.52 19.32 -6.76
CA ASP A 195 27.18 19.35 -7.33
C ASP A 195 26.63 20.78 -7.43
N ILE A 196 27.24 21.77 -6.78
CA ILE A 196 26.85 23.20 -6.83
C ILE A 196 27.97 23.99 -7.48
N PHE A 197 27.75 24.46 -8.71
CA PHE A 197 28.77 25.20 -9.45
C PHE A 197 28.20 26.45 -10.13
N PRO A 198 29.02 27.48 -10.40
CA PRO A 198 28.55 28.68 -11.08
C PRO A 198 27.88 28.34 -12.40
N TYR A 199 26.68 28.88 -12.62
CA TYR A 199 25.99 28.73 -13.89
C TYR A 199 26.74 29.56 -14.93
N VAL A 200 27.09 28.90 -16.03
CA VAL A 200 27.62 29.55 -17.22
C VAL A 200 26.52 29.49 -18.25
N ALA A 201 25.99 30.66 -18.60
CA ALA A 201 24.96 30.73 -19.63
C ALA A 201 25.49 30.07 -20.91
N PRO A 202 24.81 29.05 -21.42
CA PRO A 202 25.21 28.36 -22.63
C PRO A 202 25.20 29.36 -23.79
N ALA A 203 26.18 29.20 -24.68
CA ALA A 203 26.25 30.05 -25.86
C ALA A 203 25.00 29.87 -26.71
N ARG A 204 24.50 28.63 -26.81
CA ARG A 204 23.29 28.20 -27.49
C ARG A 204 22.71 27.08 -26.63
N GLU A 205 21.40 27.04 -26.50
CA GLU A 205 20.72 26.03 -25.70
C GLU A 205 19.37 25.74 -26.36
N ILE A 206 19.19 24.53 -26.87
CA ILE A 206 17.95 24.13 -27.54
C ILE A 206 16.93 23.64 -26.52
N ASN A 207 15.66 24.03 -26.70
CA ASN A 207 14.54 23.38 -26.03
C ASN A 207 13.45 23.09 -27.05
N VAL A 208 12.77 21.96 -26.91
CA VAL A 208 11.72 21.55 -27.84
C VAL A 208 10.40 21.36 -27.11
N LYS A 209 9.35 21.99 -27.63
CA LYS A 209 7.97 21.77 -27.16
C LYS A 209 7.14 21.09 -28.23
N ILE A 210 6.39 20.06 -27.85
CA ILE A 210 5.39 19.40 -28.70
C ILE A 210 4.01 19.58 -28.05
N GLY A 211 3.06 20.11 -28.81
CA GLY A 211 1.73 20.46 -28.27
C GLY A 211 1.77 21.51 -27.15
N GLY A 212 2.86 22.28 -27.05
CA GLY A 212 3.10 23.27 -25.99
C GLY A 212 3.74 22.73 -24.72
N MET A 213 4.01 21.42 -24.63
CA MET A 213 4.71 20.80 -23.50
C MET A 213 6.19 20.60 -23.83
N ASP A 214 7.08 20.87 -22.88
CA ASP A 214 8.51 20.59 -22.99
C ASP A 214 8.73 19.08 -23.16
N VAL A 215 9.54 18.71 -24.15
CA VAL A 215 9.92 17.31 -24.42
C VAL A 215 11.43 17.25 -24.37
N LEU A 216 11.97 16.65 -23.32
CA LEU A 216 13.41 16.60 -23.07
C LEU A 216 14.12 15.71 -24.11
N ASN A 217 15.41 15.94 -24.26
CA ASN A 217 16.23 15.17 -25.19
C ASN A 217 16.24 13.67 -24.81
N ASN A 218 16.00 12.82 -25.80
CA ASN A 218 15.83 11.36 -25.74
C ASN A 218 14.54 10.86 -25.07
N GLU A 219 13.61 11.76 -24.70
CA GLU A 219 12.32 11.35 -24.15
C GLU A 219 11.35 10.85 -25.22
N THR A 220 10.34 10.13 -24.75
CA THR A 220 9.23 9.66 -25.59
C THR A 220 8.03 10.59 -25.47
N PHE A 221 7.45 10.99 -26.59
CA PHE A 221 6.24 11.80 -26.64
C PHE A 221 5.14 11.09 -27.42
N MET A 222 3.99 10.89 -26.78
CA MET A 222 2.80 10.31 -27.40
C MET A 222 1.97 11.40 -28.10
N ILE A 223 1.96 11.44 -29.43
CA ILE A 223 1.12 12.37 -30.21
C ILE A 223 -0.31 11.85 -30.44
N GLY A 224 -0.54 10.56 -30.19
CA GLY A 224 -1.82 9.90 -30.44
C GLY A 224 -2.12 9.71 -31.93
N ASN A 225 -3.29 10.20 -32.35
CA ASN A 225 -3.77 10.18 -33.74
C ASN A 225 -3.92 11.58 -34.34
N SER A 226 -3.28 12.59 -33.74
CA SER A 226 -3.37 13.98 -34.18
C SER A 226 -2.66 14.16 -35.52
N ALA A 227 -3.39 14.61 -36.56
CA ALA A 227 -2.82 14.79 -37.90
C ALA A 227 -1.75 15.89 -37.98
N SER A 228 -1.79 16.87 -37.07
CA SER A 228 -0.81 17.94 -36.98
C SER A 228 -0.73 18.44 -35.54
N THR A 229 0.49 18.49 -35.00
CA THR A 229 0.81 18.96 -33.65
C THR A 229 1.84 20.08 -33.73
N SER A 230 1.71 21.13 -32.91
CA SER A 230 2.69 22.22 -32.89
C SER A 230 4.05 21.73 -32.38
N LEU A 231 5.11 22.02 -33.11
CA LEU A 231 6.50 21.79 -32.74
C LEU A 231 7.17 23.15 -32.56
N THR A 232 7.53 23.53 -31.34
CA THR A 232 8.26 24.77 -31.07
C THR A 232 9.70 24.44 -30.78
N VAL A 233 10.63 25.11 -31.48
CA VAL A 233 12.06 25.06 -31.16
C VAL A 233 12.44 26.40 -30.53
N GLU A 234 12.94 26.34 -29.31
CA GLU A 234 13.39 27.48 -28.54
C GLU A 234 14.91 27.48 -28.46
N ASN A 235 15.49 28.68 -28.43
CA ASN A 235 16.88 28.90 -28.10
C ASN A 235 16.94 29.75 -26.84
N THR A 236 17.27 29.13 -25.71
CA THR A 236 17.42 29.80 -24.41
C THR A 236 18.84 30.32 -24.19
N GLY A 237 19.74 30.06 -25.15
CA GLY A 237 21.11 30.57 -25.16
C GLY A 237 21.25 32.02 -25.63
N SER A 238 22.46 32.56 -25.44
CA SER A 238 22.79 33.97 -25.68
C SER A 238 23.26 34.30 -27.10
N GLN A 239 23.54 33.30 -27.93
CA GLN A 239 23.92 33.40 -29.35
C GLN A 239 22.87 32.71 -30.22
N THR A 240 22.94 32.95 -31.53
CA THR A 240 22.05 32.30 -32.50
C THR A 240 22.32 30.79 -32.57
N LEU A 241 21.27 29.98 -32.39
CA LEU A 241 21.25 28.54 -32.59
C LEU A 241 21.03 28.23 -34.07
N THR A 242 21.84 27.34 -34.62
CA THR A 242 21.77 26.85 -36.00
C THR A 242 21.17 25.45 -36.01
N ILE A 243 20.03 25.28 -36.67
CA ILE A 243 19.49 23.96 -36.99
C ILE A 243 20.12 23.51 -38.31
N SER A 244 20.95 22.48 -38.26
CA SER A 244 21.75 22.00 -39.39
C SER A 244 21.02 20.93 -40.21
N SER A 245 20.19 20.10 -39.57
CA SER A 245 19.44 19.03 -40.23
C SER A 245 18.23 18.60 -39.40
N VAL A 246 17.26 17.97 -40.07
CA VAL A 246 16.08 17.38 -39.44
C VAL A 246 15.81 16.07 -40.17
N SER A 247 15.61 14.99 -39.41
CA SER A 247 15.34 13.68 -40.01
C SER A 247 14.44 12.84 -39.12
N PHE A 248 13.64 11.99 -39.76
CA PHE A 248 12.90 10.92 -39.11
C PHE A 248 13.59 9.58 -39.38
N SER A 249 13.67 8.74 -38.37
CA SER A 249 14.11 7.34 -38.48
C SER A 249 13.21 6.43 -37.65
N GLY A 250 13.44 5.11 -37.68
CA GLY A 250 12.57 4.13 -37.03
C GLY A 250 11.60 3.42 -37.99
N ALA A 251 10.75 2.55 -37.44
CA ALA A 251 9.92 1.63 -38.21
C ALA A 251 8.90 2.35 -39.10
N ASN A 252 8.31 3.45 -38.60
CA ASN A 252 7.25 4.18 -39.28
C ASN A 252 7.66 5.62 -39.64
N ALA A 253 8.96 5.88 -39.83
CA ALA A 253 9.46 7.23 -40.13
C ALA A 253 8.74 7.91 -41.32
N GLY A 254 8.25 7.14 -42.29
CA GLY A 254 7.52 7.66 -43.46
C GLY A 254 6.13 8.22 -43.15
N ASP A 255 5.58 7.95 -41.96
CA ASP A 255 4.27 8.44 -41.52
C ASP A 255 4.36 9.84 -40.89
N PHE A 256 5.57 10.33 -40.66
CA PHE A 256 5.84 11.61 -40.00
C PHE A 256 6.53 12.58 -40.94
N SER A 257 6.17 13.86 -40.82
CA SER A 257 6.84 14.94 -41.52
C SER A 257 6.82 16.22 -40.69
N THR A 258 7.67 17.17 -41.05
CA THR A 258 7.68 18.49 -40.44
C THR A 258 8.05 19.55 -41.46
N ASN A 259 7.59 20.77 -41.26
CA ASN A 259 8.07 21.93 -42.01
C ASN A 259 9.33 22.56 -41.39
N LEU A 260 9.85 22.02 -40.28
CA LEU A 260 11.17 22.38 -39.76
C LEU A 260 12.23 21.93 -40.78
N ALA A 261 12.98 22.90 -41.29
CA ALA A 261 14.10 22.72 -42.20
C ALA A 261 15.32 23.45 -41.63
N PRO A 262 16.54 23.24 -42.17
CA PRO A 262 17.72 23.96 -41.71
C PRO A 262 17.47 25.48 -41.66
N THR A 263 17.66 26.06 -40.47
CA THR A 263 17.28 27.43 -40.13
C THR A 263 18.11 27.92 -38.95
N THR A 264 17.85 29.14 -38.48
CA THR A 264 18.46 29.70 -37.28
C THR A 264 17.40 30.24 -36.33
N ILE A 265 17.58 30.01 -35.03
CA ILE A 265 16.75 30.57 -33.97
C ILE A 265 17.57 31.63 -33.24
N GLY A 266 17.05 32.87 -33.20
CA GLY A 266 17.71 33.99 -32.52
C GLY A 266 17.91 33.70 -31.02
N PRO A 267 18.84 34.40 -30.35
CA PRO A 267 19.06 34.22 -28.93
C PRO A 267 17.80 34.58 -28.13
N LEU A 268 17.51 33.82 -27.07
CA LEU A 268 16.34 34.01 -26.20
C LEU A 268 15.02 34.12 -27.00
N SER A 269 14.89 33.30 -28.04
CA SER A 269 13.78 33.37 -28.99
C SER A 269 13.28 31.97 -29.35
N SER A 270 12.13 31.90 -29.99
CA SER A 270 11.52 30.64 -30.42
C SER A 270 10.89 30.77 -31.80
N GLN A 271 10.75 29.65 -32.49
CA GLN A 271 9.98 29.55 -33.73
C GLN A 271 9.05 28.34 -33.68
N ASN A 272 7.89 28.49 -34.31
CA ASN A 272 6.87 27.44 -34.38
C ASN A 272 6.90 26.76 -35.75
N PHE A 273 6.82 25.45 -35.69
CA PHE A 273 6.76 24.49 -36.78
C PHE A 273 5.60 23.53 -36.52
N ASN A 274 5.37 22.62 -37.44
CA ASN A 274 4.39 21.56 -37.31
C ASN A 274 5.10 20.21 -37.35
N LEU A 275 4.63 19.29 -36.51
CA LEU A 275 4.86 17.86 -36.63
C LEU A 275 3.58 17.26 -37.20
N ASP A 276 3.63 16.87 -38.48
CA ASP A 276 2.50 16.31 -39.21
C ASP A 276 2.60 14.79 -39.19
N PHE A 277 1.46 14.13 -38.98
CA PHE A 277 1.35 12.69 -38.87
C PHE A 277 0.23 12.15 -39.76
N ALA A 278 0.54 11.11 -40.54
CA ALA A 278 -0.41 10.40 -41.37
C ALA A 278 -0.11 8.89 -41.32
N ALA A 279 -0.85 8.18 -40.46
CA ALA A 279 -0.72 6.74 -40.31
C ALA A 279 -0.85 6.00 -41.65
N SER A 280 0.10 5.09 -41.95
CA SER A 280 0.02 4.17 -43.08
C SER A 280 -0.33 2.73 -42.67
N THR A 281 -0.37 2.45 -41.36
CA THR A 281 -0.60 1.14 -40.76
C THR A 281 -1.64 1.20 -39.64
N THR A 282 -2.06 0.04 -39.13
CA THR A 282 -2.86 -0.12 -37.90
C THR A 282 -1.95 -0.44 -36.71
N GLY A 283 -2.42 -0.20 -35.49
CA GLY A 283 -1.68 -0.48 -34.25
C GLY A 283 -0.70 0.64 -33.86
N SER A 284 0.30 0.30 -33.04
CA SER A 284 1.32 1.23 -32.57
C SER A 284 2.20 1.69 -33.73
N VAL A 285 2.46 2.98 -33.79
CA VAL A 285 3.27 3.64 -34.82
C VAL A 285 4.36 4.44 -34.13
N SER A 286 5.64 4.21 -34.47
CA SER A 286 6.74 4.93 -33.83
C SER A 286 7.82 5.41 -34.81
N ALA A 287 8.40 6.55 -34.46
CA ALA A 287 9.53 7.15 -35.18
C ALA A 287 10.44 7.91 -34.21
N ILE A 288 11.64 8.23 -34.67
CA ILE A 288 12.60 9.06 -33.94
C ILE A 288 12.80 10.33 -34.76
N LEU A 289 12.51 11.49 -34.16
CA LEU A 289 12.83 12.81 -34.71
C LEU A 289 14.21 13.22 -34.19
N ALA A 290 15.16 13.43 -35.10
CA ALA A 290 16.48 13.98 -34.79
C ALA A 290 16.64 15.37 -35.39
N ILE A 291 16.90 16.37 -34.54
CA ILE A 291 17.15 17.76 -34.91
C ILE A 291 18.64 18.03 -34.71
N GLY A 292 19.41 17.94 -35.78
CA GLY A 292 20.82 18.31 -35.76
C GLY A 292 20.96 19.82 -35.58
N ASN A 293 21.80 20.24 -34.65
CA ASN A 293 21.96 21.64 -34.26
C ASN A 293 23.44 21.96 -33.93
N ASP A 294 23.73 23.13 -33.37
CA ASP A 294 25.07 23.55 -32.90
C ASP A 294 25.10 23.92 -31.41
N ASP A 295 24.18 23.31 -30.65
CA ASP A 295 24.28 23.15 -29.21
C ASP A 295 25.33 22.08 -28.87
N ASP A 296 26.16 22.33 -27.87
CA ASP A 296 27.37 21.55 -27.62
C ASP A 296 27.10 20.22 -26.90
N ASP A 297 26.03 20.13 -26.10
CA ASP A 297 25.67 18.94 -25.31
C ASP A 297 24.34 18.28 -25.74
N GLU A 298 23.53 18.93 -26.58
CA GLU A 298 22.25 18.40 -27.06
C GLU A 298 22.14 18.28 -28.59
N ASN A 299 23.19 17.77 -29.23
CA ASN A 299 23.25 17.60 -30.69
C ASN A 299 23.56 16.16 -31.14
N PRO A 300 22.63 15.49 -31.87
CA PRO A 300 21.29 15.97 -32.22
C PRO A 300 20.34 15.95 -31.04
N TYR A 301 19.37 16.86 -31.04
CA TYR A 301 18.22 16.77 -30.14
C TYR A 301 17.28 15.71 -30.66
N THR A 302 17.09 14.65 -29.87
CA THR A 302 16.40 13.42 -30.29
C THR A 302 15.10 13.26 -29.50
N ILE A 303 14.00 12.96 -30.18
CA ILE A 303 12.70 12.71 -29.55
C ILE A 303 12.15 11.41 -30.12
N ASN A 304 11.80 10.46 -29.25
CA ASN A 304 11.05 9.28 -29.63
C ASN A 304 9.57 9.68 -29.74
N ILE A 305 8.92 9.38 -30.86
CA ILE A 305 7.54 9.75 -31.11
C ILE A 305 6.72 8.47 -31.18
N ASP A 306 5.72 8.38 -30.31
CA ASP A 306 4.71 7.33 -30.32
C ASP A 306 3.37 7.89 -30.81
N ALA A 307 2.73 7.11 -31.67
CA ALA A 307 1.46 7.39 -32.32
C ALA A 307 0.65 6.10 -32.46
N VAL A 308 -0.61 6.22 -32.90
CA VAL A 308 -1.43 5.07 -33.28
C VAL A 308 -1.88 5.15 -34.72
N GLY A 309 -2.09 3.97 -35.28
CA GLY A 309 -2.46 3.75 -36.66
C GLY A 309 -3.90 4.13 -36.98
N THR A 310 -4.35 3.72 -38.16
CA THR A 310 -5.69 4.08 -38.70
C THR A 310 -6.88 3.55 -37.89
N ASP A 311 -6.64 2.57 -37.01
CA ASP A 311 -7.60 1.98 -36.08
C ASP A 311 -7.67 2.71 -34.73
N ASN A 312 -6.83 3.73 -34.51
CA ASN A 312 -6.79 4.58 -33.31
C ASN A 312 -6.57 3.82 -31.99
N VAL A 313 -5.85 2.71 -32.04
CA VAL A 313 -5.44 1.93 -30.86
C VAL A 313 -4.01 1.43 -31.06
N ALA A 314 -3.31 1.13 -29.96
CA ALA A 314 -2.00 0.49 -30.01
C ALA A 314 -2.07 -0.92 -30.61
N THR A 315 -0.93 -1.52 -30.92
CA THR A 315 -0.87 -2.91 -31.39
C THR A 315 -1.28 -3.84 -30.27
N GLU A 316 -2.28 -4.70 -30.47
CA GLU A 316 -2.72 -5.67 -29.45
C GLU A 316 -1.57 -6.65 -29.08
N PRO A 317 -1.41 -7.00 -27.79
CA PRO A 317 -0.50 -8.08 -27.39
C PRO A 317 -0.84 -9.41 -28.07
N SER A 318 0.16 -10.25 -28.27
CA SER A 318 -0.02 -11.55 -28.95
C SER A 318 -0.42 -12.69 -28.02
N SER A 319 -0.18 -12.56 -26.72
CA SER A 319 -0.71 -13.47 -25.70
C SER A 319 -0.96 -12.77 -24.38
N ASN A 320 -1.95 -13.26 -23.65
CA ASN A 320 -2.18 -12.87 -22.27
C ASN A 320 -1.12 -13.50 -21.36
N PRO A 321 -0.99 -13.00 -20.11
CA PRO A 321 -0.14 -13.64 -19.10
C PRO A 321 -0.61 -15.06 -18.78
N SER A 322 0.26 -15.84 -18.13
CA SER A 322 -0.02 -17.22 -17.78
C SER A 322 0.47 -17.57 -16.38
N SER A 323 0.12 -18.76 -15.88
CA SER A 323 0.60 -19.27 -14.58
C SER A 323 0.31 -18.36 -13.40
N LEU A 324 -0.88 -17.74 -13.36
CA LEU A 324 -1.31 -16.92 -12.22
C LEU A 324 -1.31 -17.76 -10.93
N SER A 325 -0.50 -17.37 -9.96
CA SER A 325 -0.38 -17.99 -8.64
C SER A 325 -0.52 -16.96 -7.52
N PHE A 326 -0.80 -17.44 -6.30
CA PHE A 326 -0.98 -16.62 -5.10
C PHE A 326 0.02 -17.08 -4.01
N PRO A 327 1.27 -16.62 -4.06
CA PRO A 327 2.34 -17.10 -3.17
C PRO A 327 2.19 -16.62 -1.72
N ASN A 328 1.49 -15.51 -1.49
CA ASN A 328 1.23 -14.95 -0.16
C ASN A 328 -0.27 -14.83 0.03
N VAL A 329 -0.83 -15.59 0.98
CA VAL A 329 -2.25 -15.55 1.34
C VAL A 329 -2.36 -15.47 2.85
N LYS A 330 -2.92 -14.39 3.35
CA LYS A 330 -3.15 -14.10 4.77
C LYS A 330 -4.59 -13.63 4.99
N PRO A 331 -5.04 -13.47 6.24
CA PRO A 331 -6.38 -12.96 6.52
C PRO A 331 -6.61 -11.51 6.08
N TYR A 332 -5.52 -10.74 6.00
CA TYR A 332 -5.53 -9.28 5.77
C TYR A 332 -4.79 -8.84 4.52
N THR A 333 -4.16 -9.77 3.80
CA THR A 333 -3.43 -9.47 2.55
C THR A 333 -3.32 -10.72 1.70
N LEU A 334 -3.20 -10.51 0.39
CA LEU A 334 -2.75 -11.52 -0.55
C LEU A 334 -1.96 -10.84 -1.66
N SER A 335 -1.03 -11.57 -2.28
CA SER A 335 -0.39 -11.15 -3.52
C SER A 335 -0.58 -12.19 -4.60
N GLY A 336 -0.66 -11.73 -5.85
CA GLY A 336 -0.66 -12.56 -7.04
C GLY A 336 0.57 -12.29 -7.89
N GLU A 337 1.02 -13.32 -8.61
CA GLU A 337 2.12 -13.25 -9.56
C GLU A 337 1.76 -14.06 -10.81
N TYR A 338 2.30 -13.69 -11.96
CA TYR A 338 2.07 -14.37 -13.23
C TYR A 338 3.31 -14.31 -14.13
N LEU A 339 3.33 -15.12 -15.18
CA LEU A 339 4.33 -15.04 -16.25
C LEU A 339 3.84 -14.11 -17.36
N ASP A 340 4.79 -13.43 -17.99
CA ASP A 340 4.53 -12.44 -19.04
C ASP A 340 3.70 -12.97 -20.21
N GLY A 341 2.88 -12.07 -20.77
CA GLY A 341 2.33 -12.17 -22.10
C GLY A 341 3.36 -11.79 -23.17
N THR A 342 3.17 -12.26 -24.39
CA THR A 342 4.09 -11.97 -25.51
C THR A 342 3.72 -10.66 -26.18
N ASN A 343 4.69 -9.75 -26.33
CA ASN A 343 4.50 -8.38 -26.84
C ASN A 343 3.51 -7.57 -26.00
N ALA A 344 3.45 -7.83 -24.70
CA ALA A 344 2.69 -7.03 -23.75
C ALA A 344 3.60 -5.93 -23.18
N GLU A 345 3.12 -4.69 -23.19
CA GLU A 345 3.75 -3.55 -22.54
C GLU A 345 3.27 -3.46 -21.09
N LYS A 346 1.98 -3.73 -20.84
CA LYS A 346 1.34 -3.58 -19.53
C LYS A 346 0.28 -4.65 -19.29
N TYR A 347 -0.17 -4.72 -18.04
CA TYR A 347 -1.22 -5.59 -17.56
C TYR A 347 -2.23 -4.81 -16.72
N ILE A 348 -3.49 -5.22 -16.82
CA ILE A 348 -4.57 -4.82 -15.93
C ILE A 348 -5.05 -6.04 -15.16
N VAL A 349 -5.13 -5.91 -13.83
CA VAL A 349 -5.66 -6.95 -12.95
C VAL A 349 -7.03 -6.52 -12.46
N LEU A 350 -8.05 -7.29 -12.82
CA LEU A 350 -9.40 -7.17 -12.28
C LEU A 350 -9.56 -8.13 -11.10
N TRP A 351 -10.28 -7.69 -10.07
CA TRP A 351 -10.61 -8.52 -8.94
C TRP A 351 -12.03 -8.29 -8.43
N LYS A 352 -12.61 -9.35 -7.86
CA LYS A 352 -13.98 -9.34 -7.33
C LYS A 352 -14.13 -10.33 -6.20
N ASN A 353 -14.90 -9.97 -5.18
CA ASN A 353 -15.24 -10.86 -4.07
C ASN A 353 -16.56 -11.60 -4.35
N GLY A 354 -16.59 -12.90 -4.05
CA GLY A 354 -17.80 -13.71 -3.96
C GLY A 354 -18.31 -14.33 -5.26
N SER A 355 -17.87 -13.86 -6.44
CA SER A 355 -18.28 -14.42 -7.73
C SER A 355 -17.24 -14.26 -8.83
N PRO A 356 -17.22 -15.16 -9.84
CA PRO A 356 -16.35 -15.03 -11.02
C PRO A 356 -16.55 -13.71 -11.76
N ILE A 357 -15.49 -13.22 -12.40
CA ILE A 357 -15.51 -12.03 -13.26
C ILE A 357 -15.91 -12.45 -14.67
N THR A 358 -16.91 -11.78 -15.23
CA THR A 358 -17.39 -12.05 -16.60
C THR A 358 -16.99 -10.98 -17.60
N GLU A 359 -16.53 -9.84 -17.10
CA GLU A 359 -16.24 -8.64 -17.85
C GLU A 359 -14.82 -8.67 -18.44
N SER A 360 -14.59 -7.78 -19.40
CA SER A 360 -13.28 -7.51 -19.98
C SER A 360 -13.11 -6.00 -20.13
N PRO A 361 -11.88 -5.47 -20.01
CA PRO A 361 -11.61 -4.07 -20.31
C PRO A 361 -11.94 -3.74 -21.77
N SER A 362 -12.34 -2.49 -22.01
CA SER A 362 -12.63 -1.99 -23.35
C SER A 362 -11.41 -1.29 -23.94
N ASP A 363 -11.17 -1.48 -25.23
CA ASP A 363 -10.12 -0.77 -25.95
C ASP A 363 -10.39 0.74 -25.99
N ALA A 364 -9.34 1.51 -26.25
CA ALA A 364 -9.32 2.97 -26.24
C ALA A 364 -9.82 3.58 -24.91
N THR A 365 -9.71 2.84 -23.81
CA THR A 365 -10.15 3.28 -22.48
C THR A 365 -9.00 3.14 -21.48
N THR A 366 -8.60 4.26 -20.88
CA THR A 366 -7.65 4.25 -19.77
C THR A 366 -8.36 3.89 -18.47
N TYR A 367 -7.94 2.80 -17.83
CA TYR A 367 -8.34 2.44 -16.47
C TYR A 367 -7.22 2.75 -15.48
N ARG A 368 -7.60 3.12 -14.26
CA ARG A 368 -6.70 3.31 -13.12
C ARG A 368 -7.01 2.30 -12.04
N ARG A 369 -6.02 2.04 -11.18
CA ARG A 369 -6.23 1.30 -9.93
C ARG A 369 -7.44 1.86 -9.18
N GLY A 370 -8.31 0.97 -8.71
CA GLY A 370 -9.53 1.31 -7.98
C GLY A 370 -10.76 1.60 -8.83
N ASP A 371 -10.61 1.81 -10.14
CA ASP A 371 -11.75 1.92 -11.07
C ASP A 371 -12.57 0.63 -11.12
N TYR A 372 -13.81 0.72 -11.62
CA TYR A 372 -14.69 -0.42 -11.83
C TYR A 372 -14.93 -0.69 -13.31
N ILE A 373 -14.86 -1.96 -13.69
CA ILE A 373 -15.35 -2.49 -14.95
C ILE A 373 -16.59 -3.33 -14.62
N ALA A 374 -17.75 -2.71 -14.83
CA ALA A 374 -19.03 -3.13 -14.23
C ALA A 374 -18.91 -3.32 -12.71
N ASP A 375 -18.85 -4.55 -12.21
CA ASP A 375 -18.76 -4.87 -10.78
C ASP A 375 -17.43 -5.52 -10.36
N ALA A 376 -16.48 -5.67 -11.29
CA ALA A 376 -15.09 -6.02 -11.00
C ALA A 376 -14.27 -4.75 -10.81
N LYS A 377 -13.43 -4.72 -9.77
CA LYS A 377 -12.57 -3.58 -9.46
C LYS A 377 -11.20 -3.78 -10.09
N VAL A 378 -10.51 -2.71 -10.42
CA VAL A 378 -9.12 -2.75 -10.89
C VAL A 378 -8.18 -2.80 -9.68
N ALA A 379 -7.46 -3.91 -9.51
CA ALA A 379 -6.45 -4.08 -8.45
C ALA A 379 -5.09 -3.47 -8.83
N TYR A 380 -4.75 -3.50 -10.12
CA TYR A 380 -3.44 -3.13 -10.63
C TYR A 380 -3.50 -2.72 -12.11
N VAL A 381 -2.65 -1.76 -12.49
CA VAL A 381 -2.35 -1.37 -13.87
C VAL A 381 -0.86 -1.03 -13.93
N GLY A 382 -0.08 -1.70 -14.78
CA GLY A 382 1.36 -1.45 -14.92
C GLY A 382 2.09 -2.54 -15.71
N SER A 383 3.41 -2.41 -15.89
CA SER A 383 4.25 -3.38 -16.64
C SER A 383 4.69 -4.58 -15.80
N GLY A 384 4.59 -4.49 -14.47
CA GLY A 384 4.99 -5.54 -13.55
C GLY A 384 4.10 -6.79 -13.61
N THR A 385 4.68 -7.93 -13.23
CA THR A 385 4.01 -9.24 -13.26
C THR A 385 3.55 -9.72 -11.88
N SER A 386 3.48 -8.80 -10.92
CA SER A 386 2.96 -9.00 -9.57
C SER A 386 1.90 -7.96 -9.25
N PHE A 387 1.06 -8.27 -8.26
CA PHE A 387 0.10 -7.31 -7.73
C PHE A 387 -0.29 -7.65 -6.30
N THR A 388 -0.67 -6.62 -5.53
CA THR A 388 -1.29 -6.78 -4.21
C THR A 388 -2.49 -5.85 -4.07
N PRO A 389 -3.72 -6.39 -4.09
CA PRO A 389 -4.92 -5.57 -3.90
C PRO A 389 -4.99 -5.01 -2.47
N ARG A 390 -5.48 -3.78 -2.31
CA ARG A 390 -5.81 -3.23 -0.98
C ARG A 390 -7.22 -3.62 -0.56
N GLY A 391 -7.42 -3.77 0.76
CA GLY A 391 -8.73 -4.07 1.34
C GLY A 391 -9.09 -5.57 1.37
N ILE A 392 -8.09 -6.45 1.43
CA ILE A 392 -8.31 -7.87 1.72
C ILE A 392 -8.83 -8.00 3.15
N ILE A 393 -9.91 -8.76 3.33
CA ILE A 393 -10.46 -9.12 4.65
C ILE A 393 -10.62 -10.63 4.74
N ALA A 394 -10.83 -11.15 5.95
CA ALA A 394 -10.71 -12.57 6.24
C ALA A 394 -11.84 -13.41 5.61
N ASN A 395 -11.60 -14.70 5.36
CA ASN A 395 -12.60 -15.66 4.87
C ASN A 395 -13.35 -15.22 3.59
N GLN A 396 -12.73 -14.43 2.71
CA GLN A 396 -13.34 -13.95 1.47
C GLN A 396 -12.81 -14.72 0.27
N ASN A 397 -13.68 -14.99 -0.69
CA ASN A 397 -13.33 -15.69 -1.91
C ASN A 397 -13.15 -14.69 -3.04
N TYR A 398 -11.91 -14.46 -3.47
CA TYR A 398 -11.55 -13.49 -4.48
C TYR A 398 -11.28 -14.16 -5.83
N TYR A 399 -11.83 -13.56 -6.88
CA TYR A 399 -11.63 -13.95 -8.28
C TYR A 399 -10.82 -12.88 -8.97
N PHE A 400 -9.91 -13.29 -9.84
CA PHE A 400 -8.97 -12.45 -10.55
C PHE A 400 -9.00 -12.73 -12.05
N LYS A 401 -8.84 -11.68 -12.84
CA LYS A 401 -8.51 -11.75 -14.27
C LYS A 401 -7.37 -10.81 -14.59
N VAL A 402 -6.39 -11.29 -15.36
CA VAL A 402 -5.27 -10.47 -15.83
C VAL A 402 -5.30 -10.41 -17.34
N PHE A 403 -5.33 -9.19 -17.87
CA PHE A 403 -5.29 -8.92 -19.30
C PHE A 403 -4.01 -8.16 -19.64
N ALA A 404 -3.30 -8.60 -20.66
CA ALA A 404 -2.23 -7.84 -21.29
C ALA A 404 -2.83 -6.73 -22.15
N PHE A 405 -2.15 -5.58 -22.20
CA PHE A 405 -2.48 -4.50 -23.13
C PHE A 405 -1.25 -3.68 -23.50
N ASN A 406 -1.36 -2.99 -24.62
CA ASN A 406 -0.38 -2.00 -25.08
C ASN A 406 -1.04 -0.63 -25.20
N GLY A 407 -0.23 0.43 -25.22
CA GLY A 407 -0.70 1.81 -25.38
C GLY A 407 -0.96 2.56 -24.07
N SER A 408 -1.36 3.82 -24.22
CA SER A 408 -1.66 4.75 -23.13
C SER A 408 -2.57 5.88 -23.60
N ASN A 409 -3.05 6.72 -22.67
CA ASN A 409 -3.74 7.99 -22.95
C ASN A 409 -4.98 7.85 -23.84
N GLY A 410 -5.77 6.79 -23.65
CA GLY A 410 -7.00 6.52 -24.41
C GLY A 410 -6.77 5.75 -25.71
N PHE A 411 -5.56 5.23 -25.92
CA PHE A 411 -5.19 4.42 -27.06
C PHE A 411 -4.87 2.96 -26.67
N GLU A 412 -5.24 2.55 -25.47
CA GLU A 412 -5.00 1.21 -24.95
C GLU A 412 -5.69 0.14 -25.82
N ASN A 413 -4.99 -0.97 -26.11
CA ASN A 413 -5.53 -2.12 -26.81
C ASN A 413 -5.38 -3.38 -25.96
N TYR A 414 -6.48 -3.87 -25.42
CA TYR A 414 -6.51 -4.97 -24.46
C TYR A 414 -6.73 -6.30 -25.17
N LEU A 415 -5.87 -7.28 -24.89
CA LEU A 415 -6.11 -8.64 -25.36
C LEU A 415 -7.21 -9.30 -24.52
N GLN A 416 -8.46 -9.18 -24.96
CA GLN A 416 -9.64 -9.61 -24.19
C GLN A 416 -9.82 -11.14 -24.15
N ASN A 417 -9.23 -11.88 -25.10
CA ASN A 417 -9.43 -13.32 -25.23
C ASN A 417 -8.45 -14.12 -24.37
N ASN A 418 -8.96 -15.14 -23.67
CA ASN A 418 -8.18 -16.06 -22.82
C ASN A 418 -7.29 -15.33 -21.78
N PRO A 419 -7.85 -14.44 -20.93
CA PRO A 419 -7.08 -13.83 -19.85
C PRO A 419 -6.57 -14.90 -18.86
N ALA A 420 -5.53 -14.57 -18.10
CA ALA A 420 -5.19 -15.38 -16.95
C ALA A 420 -6.30 -15.24 -15.91
N GLU A 421 -6.86 -16.35 -15.44
CA GLU A 421 -7.90 -16.37 -14.41
C GLU A 421 -7.40 -17.07 -13.16
N GLY A 422 -7.79 -16.56 -12.00
CA GLY A 422 -7.39 -17.12 -10.71
C GLY A 422 -8.50 -16.96 -9.69
N GLN A 423 -8.60 -17.90 -8.77
CA GLN A 423 -9.47 -17.82 -7.62
C GLN A 423 -8.67 -18.18 -6.37
N ILE A 424 -8.80 -17.40 -5.32
CA ILE A 424 -8.16 -17.66 -4.04
C ILE A 424 -9.06 -17.18 -2.90
N THR A 425 -9.05 -17.90 -1.79
CA THR A 425 -9.77 -17.46 -0.58
C THR A 425 -8.77 -16.97 0.46
N SER A 426 -8.97 -15.76 0.99
CA SER A 426 -8.16 -15.24 2.10
C SER A 426 -8.36 -16.09 3.35
N LEU A 427 -7.29 -16.21 4.14
CA LEU A 427 -7.34 -17.00 5.37
C LEU A 427 -8.31 -16.40 6.40
N GLY A 428 -8.79 -17.24 7.31
CA GLY A 428 -9.55 -16.85 8.49
C GLY A 428 -8.68 -16.59 9.71
N SER A 429 -9.30 -16.59 10.89
CA SER A 429 -8.59 -16.54 12.17
C SER A 429 -7.53 -17.67 12.28
N GLN A 430 -6.35 -17.33 12.81
CA GLN A 430 -5.17 -18.17 12.95
C GLN A 430 -4.77 -18.32 14.43
N VAL A 431 -5.74 -18.55 15.32
CA VAL A 431 -5.52 -18.65 16.78
C VAL A 431 -4.50 -19.73 17.15
N GLY A 432 -4.50 -20.85 16.43
CA GLY A 432 -3.65 -22.00 16.74
C GLY A 432 -3.83 -22.46 18.19
N ASN A 433 -2.73 -22.51 18.94
CA ASN A 433 -2.68 -22.96 20.32
C ASN A 433 -2.40 -21.81 21.32
N TYR A 434 -2.70 -20.56 20.91
CA TYR A 434 -2.36 -19.36 21.69
C TYR A 434 -2.97 -19.34 23.10
N TYR A 435 -4.14 -19.95 23.30
CA TYR A 435 -4.84 -20.01 24.60
C TYR A 435 -4.63 -21.34 25.35
N ASP A 436 -3.60 -22.12 25.02
CA ASP A 436 -3.31 -23.38 25.71
C ASP A 436 -3.21 -23.17 27.22
N GLY A 437 -4.04 -23.89 27.98
CA GLY A 437 -4.09 -23.82 29.44
C GLY A 437 -5.04 -22.77 30.02
N ILE A 438 -5.58 -21.87 29.22
CA ILE A 438 -6.57 -20.88 29.67
C ILE A 438 -7.96 -21.55 29.75
N SER A 439 -8.64 -21.39 30.89
CA SER A 439 -9.98 -21.97 31.09
C SER A 439 -10.93 -20.98 31.74
N THR A 440 -12.14 -20.84 31.17
CA THR A 440 -13.22 -20.04 31.73
C THR A 440 -13.75 -20.56 33.07
N SER A 441 -13.37 -21.77 33.47
CA SER A 441 -13.71 -22.35 34.77
C SER A 441 -12.71 -21.98 35.88
N ASN A 442 -11.57 -21.37 35.53
CA ASN A 442 -10.55 -20.98 36.50
C ASN A 442 -10.86 -19.59 37.09
N SER A 443 -10.78 -19.45 38.41
CA SER A 443 -10.92 -18.14 39.06
C SER A 443 -9.79 -17.17 38.73
N ASP A 444 -8.66 -17.68 38.24
CA ASP A 444 -7.48 -16.89 37.88
C ASP A 444 -7.53 -16.39 36.42
N LEU A 445 -8.63 -16.63 35.69
CA LEU A 445 -8.79 -16.29 34.26
C LEU A 445 -8.33 -14.87 33.91
N VAL A 446 -8.71 -13.87 34.72
CA VAL A 446 -8.31 -12.47 34.47
C VAL A 446 -6.79 -12.34 34.46
N SER A 447 -6.12 -12.86 35.49
CA SER A 447 -4.66 -12.80 35.59
C SER A 447 -3.94 -13.66 34.55
N GLU A 448 -4.52 -14.81 34.18
CA GLU A 448 -3.99 -15.66 33.11
C GLU A 448 -4.07 -14.95 31.74
N LEU A 449 -5.18 -14.30 31.42
CA LEU A 449 -5.33 -13.53 30.19
C LEU A 449 -4.42 -12.30 30.17
N THR A 450 -4.34 -11.53 31.26
CA THR A 450 -3.41 -10.41 31.39
C THR A 450 -1.97 -10.85 31.12
N ALA A 451 -1.52 -11.94 31.76
CA ALA A 451 -0.16 -12.44 31.59
C ALA A 451 0.12 -13.00 30.17
N LEU A 452 -0.92 -13.46 29.47
CA LEU A 452 -0.79 -13.97 28.10
C LEU A 452 -0.63 -12.84 27.07
N ILE A 453 -1.31 -11.71 27.28
CA ILE A 453 -1.40 -10.62 26.29
C ILE A 453 -0.51 -9.41 26.62
N ASN A 454 0.14 -9.40 27.79
CA ASN A 454 1.07 -8.37 28.25
C ASN A 454 2.27 -9.01 29.00
N PRO A 455 3.53 -8.74 28.61
CA PRO A 455 3.99 -7.77 27.61
C PRO A 455 3.76 -8.22 26.17
N HIS A 456 3.69 -7.23 25.28
CA HIS A 456 3.65 -7.40 23.84
C HIS A 456 4.76 -6.58 23.17
N ASN A 457 4.97 -6.76 21.87
CA ASN A 457 5.93 -5.93 21.15
C ASN A 457 5.41 -4.49 21.09
N TYR A 458 6.20 -3.56 21.63
CA TYR A 458 5.90 -2.14 21.59
C TYR A 458 6.12 -1.56 20.18
N ILE A 459 5.15 -0.78 19.72
CA ILE A 459 5.20 -0.04 18.45
C ILE A 459 4.75 1.38 18.76
N THR A 460 5.62 2.37 18.54
CA THR A 460 5.28 3.75 18.87
C THR A 460 4.02 4.26 18.14
N TYR A 461 3.25 5.13 18.79
CA TYR A 461 2.04 5.76 18.24
C TYR A 461 2.28 6.50 16.92
N PHE A 462 3.52 6.96 16.69
CA PHE A 462 3.93 7.57 15.42
C PHE A 462 3.84 6.60 14.24
N LEU A 463 4.14 5.31 14.45
CA LEU A 463 4.16 4.29 13.39
C LEU A 463 2.76 3.79 13.00
N TYR A 464 1.67 4.22 13.64
CA TYR A 464 0.31 3.82 13.24
C TYR A 464 -0.01 4.18 11.78
N LYS A 465 0.53 5.29 11.26
CA LYS A 465 0.38 5.70 9.85
C LYS A 465 1.01 4.66 8.90
N THR A 466 2.22 4.23 9.20
CA THR A 466 2.98 3.34 8.32
C THR A 466 2.58 1.87 8.51
N THR A 467 2.10 1.51 9.70
CA THR A 467 1.62 0.15 10.02
C THR A 467 0.15 -0.04 9.67
N LEU A 468 -0.81 0.50 10.41
CA LEU A 468 -2.25 0.25 10.15
C LEU A 468 -2.77 0.99 8.93
N MET A 469 -2.48 2.29 8.82
CA MET A 469 -3.10 3.08 7.73
C MET A 469 -2.63 2.59 6.36
N SER A 470 -1.33 2.63 6.13
CA SER A 470 -0.76 2.36 4.80
C SER A 470 -0.91 0.89 4.37
N GLN A 471 -0.98 -0.05 5.31
CA GLN A 471 -0.95 -1.49 5.02
C GLN A 471 -2.32 -2.16 5.10
N PHE A 472 -3.28 -1.58 5.82
CA PHE A 472 -4.54 -2.25 6.13
C PHE A 472 -5.78 -1.37 5.93
N GLU A 473 -5.82 -0.18 6.54
CA GLU A 473 -7.04 0.65 6.58
C GLU A 473 -7.35 1.33 5.24
N VAL A 474 -6.31 1.74 4.50
CA VAL A 474 -6.44 2.43 3.22
C VAL A 474 -6.88 1.47 2.12
N LYS A 475 -7.91 1.88 1.36
CA LYS A 475 -8.51 1.12 0.27
C LYS A 475 -8.58 1.95 -0.99
N ASP A 476 -8.46 1.31 -2.15
CA ASP A 476 -8.51 2.00 -3.43
C ASP A 476 -9.93 2.51 -3.74
N THR A 477 -10.06 3.58 -4.49
CA THR A 477 -11.32 4.05 -5.11
C THR A 477 -11.04 4.55 -6.53
N ILE A 478 -12.07 5.01 -7.22
CA ILE A 478 -11.98 5.45 -8.62
C ILE A 478 -10.98 6.60 -8.82
N ASN A 479 -10.57 6.81 -10.08
CA ASN A 479 -9.64 7.85 -10.53
C ASN A 479 -8.19 7.70 -10.02
N GLY A 480 -7.81 6.53 -9.51
CA GLY A 480 -6.49 6.31 -8.89
C GLY A 480 -6.37 6.91 -7.49
N GLN A 481 -7.51 7.20 -6.83
CA GLN A 481 -7.55 7.74 -5.48
C GLN A 481 -7.70 6.62 -4.46
N SER A 482 -7.51 6.97 -3.19
CA SER A 482 -7.69 6.08 -2.05
C SER A 482 -8.77 6.62 -1.11
N TYR A 483 -9.24 5.78 -0.20
CA TYR A 483 -10.07 6.21 0.92
C TYR A 483 -9.77 5.44 2.20
N VAL A 484 -10.10 6.06 3.34
CA VAL A 484 -10.15 5.43 4.65
C VAL A 484 -11.55 5.61 5.25
N THR A 485 -12.02 4.62 6.00
CA THR A 485 -13.33 4.67 6.66
C THR A 485 -13.19 5.12 8.12
N CYS A 486 -13.91 6.17 8.52
CA CYS A 486 -14.01 6.57 9.92
C CYS A 486 -14.73 5.48 10.73
N CYS A 487 -14.11 4.99 11.81
CA CYS A 487 -14.65 3.89 12.62
C CYS A 487 -16.05 4.18 13.18
N TYR A 488 -16.28 5.41 13.67
CA TYR A 488 -17.53 5.81 14.31
C TYR A 488 -18.63 6.25 13.36
N SER A 489 -18.33 7.06 12.34
CA SER A 489 -19.36 7.65 11.47
C SER A 489 -19.62 6.87 10.19
N GLY A 490 -18.68 6.01 9.78
CA GLY A 490 -18.72 5.33 8.47
C GLY A 490 -18.32 6.23 7.29
N GLU A 491 -17.85 7.46 7.54
CA GLU A 491 -17.34 8.34 6.48
C GLU A 491 -16.22 7.66 5.69
N ASN A 492 -16.37 7.58 4.37
CA ASN A 492 -15.26 7.24 3.47
C ASN A 492 -14.59 8.54 3.02
N LYS A 493 -13.47 8.89 3.66
CA LYS A 493 -12.67 10.06 3.28
C LYS A 493 -11.77 9.71 2.10
N VAL A 494 -12.05 10.30 0.94
CA VAL A 494 -11.28 10.13 -0.30
C VAL A 494 -10.09 11.08 -0.32
N PHE A 495 -8.93 10.61 -0.75
CA PHE A 495 -7.67 11.37 -0.84
C PHE A 495 -6.77 10.83 -1.96
N ASN A 496 -5.77 11.62 -2.36
CA ASN A 496 -4.68 11.15 -3.22
C ASN A 496 -3.59 10.58 -2.32
N ASP A 497 -3.07 9.40 -2.63
CA ASP A 497 -1.94 8.83 -1.90
C ASP A 497 -0.73 9.79 -1.91
N PRO A 498 0.08 9.83 -0.84
CA PRO A 498 -0.13 9.15 0.44
C PRO A 498 -1.22 9.75 1.33
N PHE A 499 -1.77 8.93 2.22
CA PHE A 499 -2.63 9.43 3.30
C PHE A 499 -1.87 10.42 4.18
N ASP A 500 -2.53 11.50 4.62
CA ASP A 500 -2.04 12.38 5.67
C ASP A 500 -3.12 12.72 6.71
N TRP A 501 -2.75 12.78 8.00
CA TRP A 501 -3.71 13.05 9.08
C TRP A 501 -4.28 14.47 9.01
N SER A 502 -3.43 15.46 8.79
CA SER A 502 -3.79 16.87 8.89
C SER A 502 -4.56 17.31 7.66
N ASP A 503 -4.11 16.90 6.47
CA ASP A 503 -4.77 17.26 5.21
C ASP A 503 -6.16 16.62 5.07
N ASN A 504 -6.40 15.51 5.79
CA ASN A 504 -7.64 14.77 5.71
C ASN A 504 -8.61 15.01 6.87
N ASP A 505 -8.24 15.80 7.88
CA ASP A 505 -9.00 16.00 9.13
C ASP A 505 -9.29 14.69 9.87
N PHE A 506 -8.31 13.79 9.92
CA PHE A 506 -8.44 12.49 10.60
C PHE A 506 -7.48 12.41 11.80
N SER A 507 -7.83 11.55 12.74
CA SER A 507 -7.00 11.25 13.91
C SER A 507 -7.04 9.76 14.25
N ARG A 508 -6.16 9.39 15.16
CA ARG A 508 -6.12 8.07 15.78
C ARG A 508 -6.99 8.13 17.03
N GLU A 509 -8.14 7.49 16.96
CA GLU A 509 -9.11 7.37 18.04
C GLU A 509 -8.66 6.33 19.06
N HIS A 510 -8.53 6.73 20.33
CA HIS A 510 -8.39 5.82 21.46
C HIS A 510 -9.78 5.37 21.95
N THR A 511 -10.23 4.18 21.56
CA THR A 511 -11.57 3.71 21.94
C THR A 511 -11.71 3.57 23.46
N TYR A 512 -10.75 2.94 24.14
CA TYR A 512 -10.50 3.15 25.56
C TYR A 512 -9.79 4.50 25.72
N ALA A 513 -10.53 5.53 26.16
CA ALA A 513 -10.07 6.90 26.08
C ALA A 513 -8.77 7.12 26.87
N HIS A 514 -7.87 7.96 26.35
CA HIS A 514 -6.60 8.27 27.02
C HIS A 514 -6.80 8.74 28.47
N SER A 515 -7.83 9.55 28.74
CA SER A 515 -8.17 10.02 30.10
C SER A 515 -8.64 8.92 31.07
N TRP A 516 -8.97 7.73 30.57
CA TRP A 516 -9.38 6.59 31.39
C TRP A 516 -8.21 5.67 31.76
N MET A 517 -7.05 5.85 31.12
CA MET A 517 -5.85 5.06 31.42
C MET A 517 -5.32 5.48 32.80
N PRO A 518 -5.19 4.56 33.78
CA PRO A 518 -4.72 4.89 35.12
C PRO A 518 -3.33 5.53 35.19
N THR A 519 -2.54 5.36 34.14
CA THR A 519 -1.19 5.93 33.93
C THR A 519 -1.21 7.31 33.28
N PHE A 520 -2.38 7.92 33.07
CA PHE A 520 -2.52 9.22 32.43
C PHE A 520 -1.72 10.34 33.15
N PRO A 521 -1.00 11.21 32.42
CA PRO A 521 -0.77 11.18 30.97
C PRO A 521 0.36 10.20 30.59
N CYS A 522 0.05 9.24 29.72
CA CYS A 522 0.99 8.21 29.24
C CYS A 522 1.50 8.46 27.80
N ASN A 523 1.46 9.71 27.33
CA ASN A 523 1.91 10.10 25.99
C ASN A 523 3.25 10.87 25.99
N ASN A 524 3.80 11.20 27.18
CA ASN A 524 5.12 11.83 27.30
C ASN A 524 5.77 11.58 28.69
N PRO A 525 6.72 10.62 28.83
CA PRO A 525 7.11 9.67 27.78
C PRO A 525 5.92 8.82 27.32
N GLU A 526 5.96 8.40 26.06
CA GLU A 526 4.96 7.48 25.53
C GLU A 526 5.12 6.11 26.18
N GLU A 527 4.02 5.60 26.72
CA GLU A 527 3.93 4.25 27.28
C GLU A 527 3.17 3.31 26.34
N GLU A 528 3.29 2.00 26.57
CA GLU A 528 2.80 0.96 25.65
C GLU A 528 1.28 1.05 25.41
N GLU A 529 0.49 1.29 26.46
CA GLU A 529 -0.97 1.43 26.42
C GLU A 529 -1.48 2.55 25.51
N TYR A 530 -0.67 3.59 25.32
CA TYR A 530 -1.04 4.74 24.51
C TYR A 530 -0.94 4.39 23.02
N SER A 531 -0.06 3.45 22.70
CA SER A 531 0.30 3.09 21.33
C SER A 531 -0.34 1.79 20.83
N ASP A 532 -1.02 1.06 21.70
CA ASP A 532 -1.62 -0.25 21.38
C ASP A 532 -2.66 -0.16 20.26
N GLN A 533 -2.37 -0.82 19.15
CA GLN A 533 -3.14 -0.75 17.91
C GLN A 533 -4.46 -1.52 17.99
N HIS A 534 -4.65 -2.40 18.99
CA HIS A 534 -5.97 -2.97 19.29
C HIS A 534 -6.97 -1.91 19.77
N ASN A 535 -6.47 -0.78 20.29
CA ASN A 535 -7.26 0.33 20.83
C ASN A 535 -7.37 1.55 19.90
N LEU A 536 -6.53 1.62 18.86
CA LEU A 536 -6.44 2.75 17.95
C LEU A 536 -7.26 2.52 16.69
N TYR A 537 -8.06 3.49 16.26
CA TYR A 537 -8.82 3.43 14.99
C TYR A 537 -8.75 4.75 14.22
N PRO A 538 -8.85 4.75 12.88
CA PRO A 538 -9.00 6.00 12.14
C PRO A 538 -10.39 6.62 12.37
N ALA A 539 -10.42 7.89 12.76
CA ALA A 539 -11.66 8.63 12.93
C ALA A 539 -11.56 10.04 12.37
N ASN A 540 -12.67 10.56 11.85
CA ASN A 540 -12.82 11.97 11.51
C ASN A 540 -12.62 12.80 12.78
N LEU A 541 -11.61 13.67 12.79
CA LEU A 541 -11.23 14.45 13.96
C LEU A 541 -12.32 15.45 14.37
N PRO A 542 -12.78 16.39 13.53
CA PRO A 542 -13.71 17.43 13.96
C PRO A 542 -15.14 16.94 14.23
N ASN A 543 -15.61 15.92 13.51
CA ASN A 543 -17.02 15.52 13.51
C ASN A 543 -17.31 14.15 14.14
N ALA A 544 -16.30 13.32 14.43
CA ALA A 544 -16.51 12.04 15.11
C ALA A 544 -15.71 11.94 16.41
N ASN A 545 -14.38 12.05 16.35
CA ASN A 545 -13.51 11.93 17.53
C ASN A 545 -13.73 13.11 18.51
N SER A 546 -13.66 14.37 18.04
CA SER A 546 -13.84 15.52 18.93
C SER A 546 -15.22 15.55 19.62
N PRO A 547 -16.34 15.25 18.93
CA PRO A 547 -17.65 15.10 19.57
C PRO A 547 -17.75 13.89 20.51
N ARG A 548 -17.05 12.79 20.21
CA ARG A 548 -16.96 11.64 21.13
C ARG A 548 -16.22 12.02 22.41
N SER A 549 -15.15 12.81 22.32
CA SER A 549 -14.36 13.25 23.47
C SER A 549 -13.91 12.07 24.35
N ASN A 550 -14.36 12.01 25.61
CA ASN A 550 -14.26 10.84 26.48
C ASN A 550 -15.64 10.38 26.98
N LEU A 551 -16.69 10.65 26.19
CA LEU A 551 -18.04 10.17 26.49
C LEU A 551 -18.05 8.64 26.47
N PRO A 552 -18.82 8.03 27.40
CA PRO A 552 -19.02 6.60 27.37
C PRO A 552 -19.82 6.22 26.12
N LEU A 553 -19.52 5.03 25.61
CA LEU A 553 -20.19 4.48 24.46
C LEU A 553 -21.47 3.77 24.90
N ALA A 554 -22.62 4.19 24.37
CA ALA A 554 -23.90 3.56 24.63
C ALA A 554 -24.96 3.89 23.57
N ASP A 555 -26.07 3.16 23.59
CA ASP A 555 -27.24 3.44 22.75
C ASP A 555 -27.93 4.73 23.20
N ILE A 556 -28.32 5.58 22.24
CA ILE A 556 -29.10 6.79 22.48
C ILE A 556 -30.59 6.41 22.43
N THR A 557 -31.25 6.50 23.58
CA THR A 557 -32.70 6.25 23.72
C THR A 557 -33.49 7.55 23.96
N GLY A 558 -32.79 8.62 24.36
CA GLY A 558 -33.31 9.96 24.55
C GLY A 558 -33.05 10.88 23.36
N ASN A 559 -32.92 12.18 23.65
CA ASN A 559 -32.68 13.19 22.62
C ASN A 559 -31.25 13.11 22.06
N THR A 560 -31.11 13.12 20.74
CA THR A 560 -29.82 13.31 20.06
C THR A 560 -29.42 14.79 20.10
N VAL A 561 -28.16 15.05 20.46
CA VAL A 561 -27.55 16.40 20.55
C VAL A 561 -26.79 16.75 19.28
N PHE A 562 -26.08 15.77 18.71
CA PHE A 562 -25.27 15.93 17.51
C PHE A 562 -25.25 14.62 16.74
N ASN A 563 -25.21 14.70 15.42
CA ASN A 563 -25.07 13.54 14.54
C ASN A 563 -24.10 13.89 13.41
N TYR A 564 -23.27 12.93 13.05
CA TYR A 564 -22.44 12.96 11.87
C TYR A 564 -22.46 11.59 11.20
N LEU A 565 -23.17 11.51 10.07
CA LEU A 565 -23.48 10.26 9.37
C LEU A 565 -24.09 9.24 10.35
N GLU A 566 -23.46 8.09 10.55
CA GLU A 566 -23.96 7.02 11.41
C GLU A 566 -23.55 7.17 12.89
N GLY A 567 -22.66 8.11 13.22
CA GLY A 567 -22.20 8.37 14.59
C GLY A 567 -22.95 9.54 15.25
N SER A 568 -23.25 9.44 16.54
CA SER A 568 -24.09 10.42 17.24
C SER A 568 -23.68 10.67 18.69
N VAL A 569 -23.97 11.87 19.20
CA VAL A 569 -23.96 12.23 20.62
C VAL A 569 -25.40 12.44 21.08
N GLY A 570 -25.78 11.87 22.22
CA GLY A 570 -27.15 12.00 22.75
C GLY A 570 -27.26 11.52 24.18
N TYR A 571 -28.50 11.34 24.66
CA TYR A 571 -28.77 10.88 26.02
C TYR A 571 -29.27 9.43 26.04
N ASN A 572 -28.80 8.64 27.00
CA ASN A 572 -29.35 7.31 27.29
C ASN A 572 -30.55 7.38 28.27
N ASP A 573 -31.11 6.22 28.63
CA ASP A 573 -32.28 6.11 29.53
C ASP A 573 -32.02 6.66 30.93
N ALA A 574 -30.76 6.70 31.37
CA ALA A 574 -30.35 7.28 32.64
C ALA A 574 -30.16 8.81 32.57
N GLY A 575 -30.40 9.44 31.42
CA GLY A 575 -30.18 10.87 31.19
C GLY A 575 -28.70 11.26 31.10
N GLN A 576 -27.81 10.30 30.91
CA GLN A 576 -26.38 10.52 30.75
C GLN A 576 -26.05 10.85 29.30
N LEU A 577 -25.15 11.81 29.07
CA LEU A 577 -24.64 12.11 27.74
C LEU A 577 -23.65 11.02 27.30
N VAL A 578 -23.89 10.45 26.12
CA VAL A 578 -23.17 9.29 25.56
C VAL A 578 -22.85 9.52 24.08
N TYR A 579 -21.91 8.74 23.56
CA TYR A 579 -21.65 8.64 22.12
C TYR A 579 -22.12 7.27 21.61
N GLU A 580 -22.89 7.26 20.52
CA GLU A 580 -23.31 6.05 19.84
C GLU A 580 -22.58 5.98 18.48
N PRO A 581 -21.62 5.05 18.30
CA PRO A 581 -20.99 4.83 17.01
C PRO A 581 -21.94 4.09 16.06
N ARG A 582 -21.59 4.04 14.78
CA ARG A 582 -22.27 3.21 13.79
C ARG A 582 -22.43 1.77 14.27
N ALA A 583 -23.53 1.14 13.87
CA ALA A 583 -23.92 -0.18 14.37
C ALA A 583 -22.82 -1.25 14.20
N SER A 584 -22.12 -1.25 13.06
CA SER A 584 -21.04 -2.20 12.72
C SER A 584 -19.71 -1.98 13.45
N HIS A 585 -19.64 -1.00 14.34
CA HIS A 585 -18.44 -0.75 15.16
C HIS A 585 -18.71 -0.91 16.67
N LYS A 586 -19.97 -1.17 17.05
CA LYS A 586 -20.35 -1.30 18.47
C LYS A 586 -19.63 -2.46 19.14
N GLY A 587 -19.58 -3.62 18.48
CA GLY A 587 -18.87 -4.80 18.96
C GLY A 587 -17.36 -4.58 19.02
N ASN A 588 -16.78 -4.00 17.96
CA ASN A 588 -15.35 -3.73 17.88
C ASN A 588 -14.90 -2.79 19.01
N ALA A 589 -15.66 -1.72 19.24
CA ALA A 589 -15.39 -0.78 20.32
C ALA A 589 -15.49 -1.44 21.70
N ALA A 590 -16.51 -2.30 21.90
CA ALA A 590 -16.65 -3.05 23.14
C ALA A 590 -15.46 -3.98 23.40
N ARG A 591 -15.04 -4.75 22.38
CA ARG A 591 -13.88 -5.66 22.48
C ARG A 591 -12.57 -4.92 22.68
N ALA A 592 -12.38 -3.74 22.08
CA ALA A 592 -11.21 -2.90 22.33
C ALA A 592 -11.16 -2.40 23.78
N ILE A 593 -12.28 -1.93 24.33
CA ILE A 593 -12.36 -1.46 25.73
C ILE A 593 -12.12 -2.61 26.71
N MET A 594 -12.78 -3.76 26.52
CA MET A 594 -12.59 -4.95 27.35
C MET A 594 -11.15 -5.47 27.29
N TYR A 595 -10.54 -5.43 26.11
CA TYR A 595 -9.13 -5.76 25.90
C TYR A 595 -8.21 -4.84 26.69
N MET A 596 -8.34 -3.52 26.56
CA MET A 596 -7.47 -2.57 27.27
C MET A 596 -7.57 -2.74 28.79
N ALA A 597 -8.79 -2.93 29.29
CA ALA A 597 -9.02 -3.20 30.71
C ALA A 597 -8.32 -4.49 31.17
N THR A 598 -8.27 -5.52 30.33
CA THR A 598 -7.66 -6.83 30.65
C THR A 598 -6.15 -6.84 30.45
N CYS A 599 -5.65 -6.31 29.34
CA CYS A 599 -4.24 -6.32 28.94
C CYS A 599 -3.37 -5.61 29.96
N TYR A 600 -3.80 -4.45 30.43
CA TYR A 600 -2.98 -3.61 31.30
C TYR A 600 -3.34 -3.72 32.79
N ASN A 601 -4.32 -4.56 33.17
CA ASN A 601 -4.69 -4.73 34.57
C ASN A 601 -3.48 -5.13 35.44
N GLY A 602 -3.26 -4.42 36.54
CA GLY A 602 -2.12 -4.64 37.42
C GLY A 602 -0.83 -3.94 36.99
N THR A 603 -0.74 -3.35 35.79
CA THR A 603 0.38 -2.50 35.38
C THR A 603 0.51 -1.33 36.35
N GLY A 604 1.72 -1.13 36.89
CA GLY A 604 1.96 -0.14 37.94
C GLY A 604 1.26 -0.42 39.28
N GLY A 605 0.71 -1.63 39.47
CA GLY A 605 -0.13 -1.96 40.63
C GLY A 605 -1.53 -1.34 40.60
N LEU A 606 -1.99 -0.91 39.42
CA LEU A 606 -3.25 -0.19 39.24
C LEU A 606 -4.36 -1.11 38.73
N ASN A 607 -5.61 -0.79 39.07
CA ASN A 607 -6.79 -1.44 38.50
C ASN A 607 -7.16 -0.73 37.19
N TRP A 608 -7.29 -1.49 36.10
CA TRP A 608 -7.61 -0.99 34.75
C TRP A 608 -9.08 -1.18 34.36
N GLY A 609 -9.94 -1.44 35.34
CA GLY A 609 -11.37 -1.53 35.14
C GLY A 609 -11.96 -0.30 34.48
N ILE A 610 -13.02 -0.51 33.71
CA ILE A 610 -13.72 0.56 32.99
C ILE A 610 -14.30 1.57 33.99
N PRO A 611 -14.38 2.87 33.61
CA PRO A 611 -14.88 3.90 34.52
C PRO A 611 -16.37 3.70 34.83
N SER A 612 -16.82 4.21 35.99
CA SER A 612 -18.20 4.03 36.47
C SER A 612 -19.28 4.64 35.58
N ASN A 613 -18.90 5.56 34.69
CA ASN A 613 -19.80 6.16 33.71
C ASN A 613 -19.93 5.33 32.43
N GLN A 614 -19.12 4.29 32.22
CA GLN A 614 -19.26 3.33 31.13
C GLN A 614 -20.01 2.09 31.62
N SER A 615 -21.11 1.71 30.99
CA SER A 615 -21.83 0.47 31.34
C SER A 615 -21.10 -0.75 30.79
N GLN A 616 -20.72 -1.71 31.65
CA GLN A 616 -20.19 -2.99 31.20
C GLN A 616 -21.28 -3.83 30.52
N GLU A 617 -22.54 -3.68 30.94
CA GLU A 617 -23.70 -4.38 30.37
C GLU A 617 -23.95 -3.94 28.92
N THR A 618 -23.81 -2.64 28.64
CA THR A 618 -23.88 -2.12 27.27
C THR A 618 -22.76 -2.66 26.41
N LEU A 619 -21.51 -2.63 26.88
CA LEU A 619 -20.37 -3.17 26.12
C LEU A 619 -20.55 -4.67 25.86
N ARG A 620 -21.00 -5.43 26.87
CA ARG A 620 -21.30 -6.86 26.74
C ARG A 620 -22.43 -7.12 25.75
N THR A 621 -23.50 -6.32 25.79
CA THR A 621 -24.62 -6.41 24.84
C THR A 621 -24.15 -6.16 23.42
N TRP A 622 -23.34 -5.12 23.20
CA TRP A 622 -22.77 -4.82 21.90
C TRP A 622 -21.83 -5.91 21.39
N HIS A 623 -20.98 -6.44 22.26
CA HIS A 623 -20.09 -7.56 21.94
C HIS A 623 -20.84 -8.80 21.42
N PHE A 624 -22.01 -9.13 21.98
CA PHE A 624 -22.81 -10.28 21.52
C PHE A 624 -23.71 -9.99 20.32
N ASN A 625 -24.20 -8.75 20.19
CA ASN A 625 -25.04 -8.36 19.06
C ASN A 625 -24.24 -8.10 17.78
N ASP A 626 -22.98 -7.71 17.92
CA ASP A 626 -22.04 -7.39 16.84
C ASP A 626 -20.77 -8.23 17.03
N VAL A 627 -20.88 -9.53 16.73
CA VAL A 627 -19.77 -10.49 16.83
C VAL A 627 -18.66 -10.17 15.82
N PRO A 628 -17.42 -10.64 16.02
CA PRO A 628 -16.32 -10.35 15.11
C PRO A 628 -16.63 -10.70 13.66
N ASP A 629 -16.55 -9.68 12.81
CA ASP A 629 -16.73 -9.82 11.37
C ASP A 629 -15.38 -10.09 10.66
N ASN A 630 -15.45 -10.31 9.36
CA ASN A 630 -14.25 -10.62 8.57
C ASN A 630 -13.23 -9.46 8.51
N TYR A 631 -13.71 -8.22 8.67
CA TYR A 631 -12.83 -7.06 8.74
C TYR A 631 -12.08 -7.03 10.07
N GLU A 632 -12.77 -7.21 11.18
CA GLU A 632 -12.17 -7.22 12.50
C GLU A 632 -11.21 -8.39 12.69
N ILE A 633 -11.56 -9.59 12.19
CA ILE A 633 -10.65 -10.74 12.18
C ILE A 633 -9.37 -10.41 11.39
N ALA A 634 -9.49 -9.85 10.18
CA ALA A 634 -8.33 -9.47 9.38
C ALA A 634 -7.45 -8.45 10.10
N ARG A 635 -8.07 -7.41 10.69
CA ARG A 635 -7.39 -6.37 11.45
C ARG A 635 -6.65 -6.95 12.66
N HIS A 636 -7.30 -7.83 13.40
CA HIS A 636 -6.73 -8.52 14.56
C HIS A 636 -5.54 -9.40 14.20
N GLU A 637 -5.63 -10.18 13.12
CA GLU A 637 -4.50 -10.99 12.64
C GLU A 637 -3.33 -10.12 12.16
N TYR A 638 -3.61 -8.97 11.57
CA TYR A 638 -2.57 -8.02 11.20
C TYR A 638 -1.88 -7.43 12.43
N ILE A 639 -2.64 -6.98 13.43
CA ILE A 639 -2.07 -6.45 14.67
C ILE A 639 -1.30 -7.52 15.43
N TYR A 640 -1.79 -8.76 15.47
CA TYR A 640 -1.04 -9.89 16.07
C TYR A 640 0.31 -10.09 15.37
N ASN A 641 0.38 -9.96 14.05
CA ASN A 641 1.63 -10.04 13.31
C ASN A 641 2.64 -8.93 13.68
N LEU A 642 2.14 -7.77 14.14
CA LEU A 642 2.94 -6.62 14.55
C LEU A 642 3.32 -6.67 16.04
N GLN A 643 2.31 -6.73 16.93
CA GLN A 643 2.47 -6.64 18.37
C GLN A 643 2.71 -8.00 19.06
N GLY A 644 2.44 -9.13 18.40
CA GLY A 644 2.68 -10.46 18.97
C GLY A 644 1.66 -10.89 20.04
N ASN A 645 0.65 -10.07 20.34
CA ASN A 645 -0.43 -10.39 21.25
C ASN A 645 -1.81 -10.31 20.58
N ARG A 646 -2.77 -11.07 21.13
CA ARG A 646 -4.12 -11.20 20.57
C ARG A 646 -5.15 -10.61 21.53
N ASN A 647 -6.09 -9.81 21.03
CA ASN A 647 -7.31 -9.48 21.75
C ASN A 647 -8.18 -10.73 22.03
N PRO A 648 -8.30 -11.19 23.30
CA PRO A 648 -9.05 -12.41 23.63
C PRO A 648 -10.52 -12.34 23.29
N PHE A 649 -11.10 -11.14 23.28
CA PHE A 649 -12.52 -10.95 23.04
C PHE A 649 -12.88 -11.01 21.55
N ILE A 650 -11.89 -10.88 20.66
CA ILE A 650 -12.07 -11.15 19.22
C ILE A 650 -11.97 -12.65 18.95
N ASP A 651 -11.01 -13.35 19.57
CA ASP A 651 -10.83 -14.79 19.36
C ASP A 651 -11.84 -15.66 20.13
N SER A 652 -12.42 -15.12 21.21
CA SER A 652 -13.40 -15.82 22.04
C SER A 652 -14.43 -14.85 22.60
N ILE A 653 -15.66 -15.00 22.17
CA ILE A 653 -16.76 -14.17 22.69
C ILE A 653 -17.12 -14.53 24.15
N ASP A 654 -16.71 -15.70 24.64
CA ASP A 654 -17.05 -16.18 25.97
C ASP A 654 -16.30 -15.50 27.12
N PHE A 655 -15.06 -15.04 26.91
CA PHE A 655 -14.27 -14.48 28.01
C PHE A 655 -14.95 -13.28 28.68
N ALA A 656 -15.72 -12.49 27.92
CA ALA A 656 -16.50 -11.37 28.43
C ALA A 656 -17.61 -11.77 29.43
N CYS A 657 -17.99 -13.05 29.49
CA CYS A 657 -18.95 -13.57 30.45
C CYS A 657 -18.38 -13.86 31.83
N PHE A 658 -17.05 -13.89 31.95
CA PHE A 658 -16.39 -14.35 33.16
C PHE A 658 -15.60 -13.24 33.88
N ILE A 659 -15.65 -12.01 33.38
CA ILE A 659 -14.85 -10.89 33.86
C ILE A 659 -15.80 -9.73 34.23
N ASP A 660 -15.76 -9.33 35.49
CA ASP A 660 -16.36 -8.06 35.94
C ASP A 660 -15.40 -6.93 35.57
N PHE A 661 -15.72 -6.19 34.53
CA PHE A 661 -14.84 -5.15 34.00
C PHE A 661 -14.76 -3.89 34.89
N TYR A 662 -15.60 -3.75 35.92
CA TYR A 662 -15.43 -2.66 36.89
C TYR A 662 -14.36 -2.97 37.93
N GLN A 663 -14.33 -4.22 38.39
CA GLN A 663 -13.44 -4.65 39.46
C GLN A 663 -12.21 -5.40 38.96
N MET A 664 -12.23 -5.82 37.68
CA MET A 664 -11.28 -6.73 37.07
C MET A 664 -11.14 -8.04 37.86
N THR A 665 -12.29 -8.63 38.21
CA THR A 665 -12.39 -9.88 38.97
C THR A 665 -13.14 -10.95 38.19
N TYR A 666 -12.85 -12.22 38.48
CA TYR A 666 -13.57 -13.34 37.93
C TYR A 666 -14.99 -13.44 38.51
N ASN A 667 -15.98 -13.65 37.64
CA ASN A 667 -17.37 -13.84 38.04
C ASN A 667 -18.07 -14.83 37.11
N THR A 668 -18.73 -15.85 37.67
CA THR A 668 -19.33 -16.97 36.92
C THR A 668 -20.72 -16.67 36.34
N ASP A 669 -21.33 -15.52 36.65
CA ASP A 669 -22.74 -15.24 36.34
C ASP A 669 -22.97 -13.79 35.83
N LEU A 670 -22.19 -13.36 34.84
CA LEU A 670 -22.34 -12.02 34.23
C LEU A 670 -23.11 -11.98 32.90
N CYS A 671 -23.25 -13.14 32.25
CA CYS A 671 -24.04 -13.29 31.04
C CYS A 671 -25.40 -13.97 31.28
N GLY A 672 -25.67 -14.51 32.47
CA GLY A 672 -26.90 -15.25 32.76
C GLY A 672 -27.22 -16.32 31.71
N ASN A 673 -28.47 -16.33 31.22
CA ASN A 673 -28.99 -17.21 30.16
C ASN A 673 -29.17 -16.49 28.81
N ILE A 674 -28.14 -15.84 28.25
CA ILE A 674 -28.15 -15.51 26.81
C ILE A 674 -28.40 -16.82 26.05
N GLY A 675 -29.26 -16.80 25.03
CA GLY A 675 -29.76 -18.00 24.36
C GLY A 675 -28.61 -18.94 23.99
N LEU A 676 -28.60 -20.13 24.59
CA LEU A 676 -27.50 -21.10 24.51
C LEU A 676 -27.02 -21.39 23.08
N LEU A 677 -27.93 -21.33 22.10
CA LEU A 677 -27.63 -21.53 20.68
C LEU A 677 -26.91 -20.34 20.03
N GLU A 678 -27.20 -19.10 20.47
CA GLU A 678 -26.53 -17.89 20.00
C GLU A 678 -25.10 -17.84 20.53
N GLN A 679 -24.90 -18.14 21.82
CA GLN A 679 -23.56 -18.29 22.43
C GLN A 679 -22.73 -19.37 21.72
N MET A 680 -23.35 -20.50 21.37
CA MET A 680 -22.68 -21.57 20.64
C MET A 680 -22.25 -21.12 19.23
N LYS A 681 -23.12 -20.45 18.46
CA LYS A 681 -22.80 -20.00 17.09
C LYS A 681 -21.62 -19.03 17.04
N SER A 682 -21.52 -18.13 18.01
CA SER A 682 -20.46 -17.12 18.08
C SER A 682 -19.11 -17.66 18.57
N ASN A 683 -19.07 -18.79 19.28
CA ASN A 683 -17.82 -19.45 19.68
C ASN A 683 -17.30 -20.47 18.68
N PHE A 684 -18.05 -20.74 17.61
CA PHE A 684 -17.70 -21.81 16.69
C PHE A 684 -16.71 -21.32 15.63
N SER A 685 -15.43 -21.61 15.88
CA SER A 685 -14.33 -21.38 14.97
C SER A 685 -14.03 -22.62 14.17
N VAL A 686 -13.83 -22.43 12.86
CA VAL A 686 -13.38 -23.48 11.95
C VAL A 686 -12.23 -22.90 11.14
N PHE A 687 -11.08 -23.57 11.17
CA PHE A 687 -9.84 -23.08 10.59
C PHE A 687 -8.89 -24.25 10.28
N PRO A 688 -7.91 -24.08 9.37
CA PRO A 688 -7.85 -23.01 8.40
C PRO A 688 -9.06 -23.11 7.44
N ILE A 689 -9.57 -21.96 7.02
CA ILE A 689 -10.47 -21.87 5.87
C ILE A 689 -9.75 -20.96 4.86
N PRO A 690 -9.41 -21.47 3.66
CA PRO A 690 -9.57 -22.86 3.19
C PRO A 690 -8.66 -23.87 3.90
N ALA A 691 -9.07 -25.13 3.92
CA ALA A 691 -8.27 -26.25 4.41
C ALA A 691 -7.68 -27.06 3.24
N LYS A 692 -6.42 -27.49 3.36
CA LYS A 692 -5.83 -28.49 2.44
C LYS A 692 -5.93 -29.89 3.00
N ASN A 693 -5.22 -30.15 4.09
CA ASN A 693 -5.12 -31.50 4.67
C ASN A 693 -5.94 -31.70 5.94
N GLU A 694 -6.23 -30.62 6.65
CA GLU A 694 -6.82 -30.68 7.97
C GLU A 694 -7.71 -29.47 8.22
N ILE A 695 -8.84 -29.73 8.87
CA ILE A 695 -9.77 -28.72 9.38
C ILE A 695 -9.81 -28.88 10.89
N TYR A 696 -9.57 -27.81 11.61
CA TYR A 696 -9.82 -27.70 13.03
C TYR A 696 -11.17 -27.06 13.27
N ALA A 697 -11.95 -27.65 14.15
CA ALA A 697 -13.17 -27.08 14.67
C ALA A 697 -13.06 -26.93 16.17
N GLN A 698 -13.38 -25.74 16.65
CA GLN A 698 -13.30 -25.38 18.05
C GLN A 698 -14.57 -24.64 18.43
N ILE A 699 -15.10 -24.97 19.60
CA ILE A 699 -16.12 -24.15 20.25
C ILE A 699 -15.52 -23.73 21.56
N ASN A 700 -15.05 -22.49 21.64
CA ASN A 700 -14.47 -21.97 22.88
C ASN A 700 -15.48 -22.15 24.03
N GLY A 701 -14.99 -22.66 25.17
CA GLY A 701 -15.81 -22.97 26.35
C GLY A 701 -16.63 -24.27 26.30
N LEU A 702 -16.65 -25.03 25.19
CA LEU A 702 -17.42 -26.27 25.07
C LEU A 702 -16.65 -27.41 24.41
N ASN A 703 -16.89 -28.63 24.87
CA ASN A 703 -16.37 -29.82 24.20
C ASN A 703 -17.29 -30.27 23.06
N ILE A 704 -16.70 -30.57 21.91
CA ILE A 704 -17.35 -31.19 20.77
C ILE A 704 -17.52 -32.69 21.07
N LYS A 705 -18.76 -33.18 20.92
CA LYS A 705 -19.15 -34.58 21.17
C LYS A 705 -19.25 -35.42 19.90
N SER A 706 -19.56 -34.79 18.78
CA SER A 706 -19.54 -35.41 17.46
C SER A 706 -19.49 -34.34 16.38
N TYR A 707 -19.08 -34.73 15.18
CA TYR A 707 -19.12 -33.85 14.02
C TYR A 707 -19.45 -34.62 12.74
N ARG A 708 -19.98 -33.89 11.74
CA ARG A 708 -20.29 -34.37 10.40
C ARG A 708 -19.82 -33.36 9.37
N LEU A 709 -19.14 -33.84 8.34
CA LEU A 709 -18.82 -33.03 7.18
C LEU A 709 -19.71 -33.44 6.02
N ILE A 710 -20.44 -32.48 5.45
CA ILE A 710 -21.50 -32.69 4.47
C ILE A 710 -21.15 -31.93 3.19
N ASN A 711 -21.33 -32.54 2.02
CA ASN A 711 -21.14 -31.85 0.73
C ASN A 711 -22.38 -31.03 0.32
N SER A 712 -22.26 -30.26 -0.77
CA SER A 712 -23.34 -29.42 -1.31
C SER A 712 -24.61 -30.19 -1.75
N SER A 713 -24.51 -31.51 -1.95
CA SER A 713 -25.64 -32.40 -2.26
C SER A 713 -26.27 -33.03 -1.03
N GLY A 714 -25.82 -32.67 0.18
CA GLY A 714 -26.33 -33.19 1.46
C GLY A 714 -25.77 -34.57 1.84
N GLN A 715 -24.77 -35.09 1.13
CA GLN A 715 -24.13 -36.37 1.49
C GLN A 715 -23.14 -36.17 2.62
N ILE A 716 -23.23 -37.02 3.65
CA ILE A 716 -22.28 -37.08 4.75
C ILE A 716 -21.02 -37.79 4.29
N LEU A 717 -19.88 -37.12 4.34
CA LEU A 717 -18.58 -37.64 3.93
C LEU A 717 -17.74 -38.12 5.10
N ILE A 718 -17.77 -37.37 6.20
CA ILE A 718 -17.11 -37.72 7.46
C ILE A 718 -18.14 -37.64 8.57
N ASN A 719 -18.16 -38.61 9.48
CA ASN A 719 -19.01 -38.60 10.66
C ASN A 719 -18.29 -39.29 11.80
N GLU A 720 -17.91 -38.50 12.80
CA GLU A 720 -17.26 -38.98 14.01
C GLU A 720 -18.15 -38.71 15.23
N SER A 721 -18.07 -39.60 16.22
CA SER A 721 -18.93 -39.55 17.40
C SER A 721 -18.21 -40.03 18.66
N SER A 722 -18.82 -39.81 19.82
CA SER A 722 -18.23 -40.14 21.12
C SER A 722 -16.92 -39.39 21.41
N LEU A 723 -16.83 -38.14 20.95
CA LEU A 723 -15.75 -37.22 21.25
C LEU A 723 -15.98 -36.52 22.59
N ASP A 724 -14.93 -35.93 23.15
CA ASP A 724 -14.99 -35.03 24.29
C ASP A 724 -13.78 -34.09 24.29
N SER A 725 -13.70 -33.22 23.28
CA SER A 725 -12.54 -32.36 23.07
C SER A 725 -12.95 -30.92 22.77
N PRO A 726 -12.24 -29.91 23.32
CA PRO A 726 -12.50 -28.50 23.00
C PRO A 726 -12.15 -28.15 21.55
N VAL A 727 -11.22 -28.89 20.95
CA VAL A 727 -10.79 -28.76 19.55
C VAL A 727 -10.80 -30.15 18.90
N VAL A 728 -11.35 -30.25 17.70
CA VAL A 728 -11.31 -31.48 16.89
C VAL A 728 -10.58 -31.21 15.59
N MET A 729 -9.64 -32.09 15.24
CA MET A 729 -8.99 -32.10 13.93
C MET A 729 -9.73 -33.09 13.03
N ILE A 730 -10.00 -32.67 11.80
CA ILE A 730 -10.74 -33.40 10.79
C ILE A 730 -9.81 -33.53 9.58
N ASP A 731 -9.45 -34.76 9.24
CA ASP A 731 -8.63 -35.06 8.06
C ASP A 731 -9.42 -34.79 6.77
N SER A 732 -8.98 -33.80 6.01
CA SER A 732 -9.58 -33.40 4.74
C SER A 732 -8.77 -33.86 3.53
N SER A 733 -7.63 -34.54 3.72
CA SER A 733 -6.66 -34.83 2.65
C SER A 733 -7.19 -35.69 1.50
N ALA A 734 -8.24 -36.48 1.76
CA ALA A 734 -8.90 -37.34 0.77
C ALA A 734 -10.13 -36.68 0.10
N LEU A 735 -10.49 -35.46 0.49
CA LEU A 735 -11.66 -34.76 -0.02
C LEU A 735 -11.29 -33.92 -1.24
N SER A 736 -12.20 -33.88 -2.22
CA SER A 736 -12.01 -33.03 -3.40
C SER A 736 -12.17 -31.55 -3.04
N SER A 737 -11.52 -30.68 -3.82
CA SER A 737 -11.69 -29.24 -3.70
C SER A 737 -13.17 -28.86 -3.80
N GLY A 738 -13.68 -28.03 -2.88
CA GLY A 738 -15.09 -27.67 -2.86
C GLY A 738 -15.59 -27.01 -1.58
N THR A 739 -16.89 -26.70 -1.57
CA THR A 739 -17.60 -26.19 -0.39
C THR A 739 -18.31 -27.31 0.35
N TYR A 740 -18.16 -27.30 1.67
CA TYR A 740 -18.73 -28.26 2.61
C TYR A 740 -19.44 -27.55 3.76
N ILE A 741 -20.29 -28.28 4.47
CA ILE A 741 -20.91 -27.85 5.71
C ILE A 741 -20.35 -28.75 6.81
N LEU A 742 -19.64 -28.15 7.76
CA LEU A 742 -19.24 -28.82 8.98
C LEU A 742 -20.30 -28.60 10.04
N MET A 743 -20.90 -29.70 10.49
CA MET A 743 -21.87 -29.72 11.58
C MET A 743 -21.22 -30.33 12.82
N VAL A 744 -21.23 -29.63 13.94
CA VAL A 744 -20.67 -30.08 15.23
C VAL A 744 -21.78 -30.12 16.27
N ILE A 745 -21.74 -31.13 17.12
CA ILE A 745 -22.70 -31.36 18.20
C ILE A 745 -21.94 -31.28 19.53
N THR A 746 -22.48 -30.51 20.47
CA THR A 746 -22.00 -30.40 21.85
C THR A 746 -23.10 -30.81 22.83
N ASP A 747 -22.80 -30.79 24.12
CA ASP A 747 -23.81 -30.98 25.18
C ASP A 747 -24.89 -29.88 25.22
N LYS A 748 -24.69 -28.80 24.46
CA LYS A 748 -25.52 -27.60 24.48
C LYS A 748 -26.35 -27.42 23.20
N GLY A 749 -26.05 -28.17 22.13
CA GLY A 749 -26.78 -28.08 20.86
C GLY A 749 -25.97 -28.52 19.64
N THR A 750 -26.43 -28.12 18.46
CA THR A 750 -25.77 -28.39 17.17
C THR A 750 -25.52 -27.08 16.45
N LEU A 751 -24.34 -26.96 15.84
CA LEU A 751 -23.93 -25.83 15.02
C LEU A 751 -23.49 -26.30 13.65
N GLU A 752 -23.53 -25.40 12.69
CA GLU A 752 -23.00 -25.62 11.36
C GLU A 752 -22.18 -24.41 10.90
N LYS A 753 -21.11 -24.66 10.15
CA LYS A 753 -20.27 -23.64 9.54
C LYS A 753 -19.83 -24.12 8.16
N LYS A 754 -19.82 -23.19 7.21
CA LYS A 754 -19.32 -23.46 5.87
C LYS A 754 -17.80 -23.65 5.94
N VAL A 755 -17.30 -24.66 5.24
CA VAL A 755 -15.87 -24.97 5.11
C VAL A 755 -15.52 -25.04 3.64
N ILE A 756 -14.31 -24.60 3.28
CA ILE A 756 -13.78 -24.65 1.93
C ILE A 756 -12.55 -25.55 1.97
N ILE A 757 -12.48 -26.54 1.08
CA ILE A 757 -11.32 -27.43 0.92
C ILE A 757 -10.70 -27.15 -0.45
N GLU A 758 -9.37 -27.07 -0.51
CA GLU A 758 -8.57 -26.85 -1.72
C GLU A 758 -7.90 -28.11 -2.25
#